data_AF-A0A939Y692-F1
#
_entry.id   AF-A0A939Y692-F1
#
_cell.length_a   1.000
_cell.length_b   1.000
_cell.length_c   1.000
_cell.angle_alpha   90.00
_cell.angle_beta   90.00
_cell.angle_gamma   90.00
#
_symmetry.space_group_name_H-M   'P 1'
#
loop_
_entity.id
_entity.type
_entity.pdbx_description
1 polymer ?
#
loop_
_entity_poly.entity_id
_entity_poly.type
_entity_poly.pdbx_seq_one_letter_code
_entity_poly.pdbx_strand_id
1 'polypeptide(L)'
;MRTKLLSFFAIFFMAGSLRADDISVEQALSIAERFFAGQHASVKANARSDVKANAMTVAYTSLRKGGETALYVINRGGDSGFVLVSAESDTDHPVLGWSDNGSFDYDKAPIQLKGLLDAYSQTASPDKADAGFVENGGVKMTNGSVASVVTIGRTQTLMTIPQQPVQRAAQRRVESVPNVVVAPLVKVHWNQYADYVDPYYGVAGCTPTAMAQIMAYWKFPAHGRGFHLHNRIEVPDGVDMEKVVLNAAYGQTEELERIIRENSHTYRVNFAESVYKWNEMGGSQPETDDEFSNFSRLLFDCHVACCPIKMPDNRGTGAYIGDAVKALMLYFGYSPDYQSIDCKGNEDLMRQELDAGRPILMDGYPRPGTGLEDGHAFVCDGYAKDDYFHFNFGWSGSGDGYYLLSRVNPNMKDYSVSQTAYIGIQPSLATSDEGNAFVNVTSDGVGVVVGGYGDVVVPATVEKDGKSYPVMKVRAYAFNVPSSSYDTWFEDYKKEFVTKITLPESVTEIGTMAFPSLYLKEVNLPSSIRKIGANAFFYSRYLEKVSIPSVEAWLNIDFEPNVLESGFPQYMSNPIWNTDNSFKGRLYIGDKEATDIVIPASVKEVRSYAFCGYQFLNSVTFEEGVEKIGTSAFERVPLKRFNIPSTVKEIGVKAFYNHQASTVSIPAGLINVGSEALGGNYISEYIVDENNPKYNAYQGILYDRSRRTLIHCPNYRPGFREDKVRNVVGVPSSVIAIRSHSFGDNLEQLTLPPSVRSIEDEAFVSTSRLKDLYLYTMQPVPITTSTFHMNATSMWNKVNVHVPYGAGDAYRAAPVWQDMNIVEDHAEGSLPPEHYDFTTDINAIEFFEMVDMGGWIGGRYSYILFNEHPIITYSGESLFITTDKNRYVFEKEKIKDSFQLRFAHYDDPDVIDDVKTDERAVVFRTIGNQLVVSGLESNTQVVLYTLDGLQLASAKASSLGEARVDIPAANIIVVKAGNYSIKIHAKR
;
A
#
# COMPACT_ATOMS: atom_id res chain seq x y z
N MET A 1 -67.89 -31.77 -44.06
CA MET A 1 -68.28 -30.38 -44.41
C MET A 1 -67.52 -29.43 -43.51
N ARG A 2 -67.05 -28.28 -44.06
CA ARG A 2 -66.91 -26.92 -43.45
C ARG A 2 -66.66 -26.81 -41.91
N THR A 3 -65.71 -26.03 -41.36
CA THR A 3 -64.89 -24.93 -41.91
C THR A 3 -63.78 -24.48 -40.93
N LYS A 4 -62.72 -23.84 -41.49
CA LYS A 4 -61.83 -22.80 -40.89
C LYS A 4 -60.71 -23.18 -39.89
N LEU A 5 -59.61 -22.41 -40.07
CA LEU A 5 -58.40 -22.18 -39.26
C LEU A 5 -57.45 -23.36 -38.99
N LEU A 6 -56.35 -23.39 -39.74
CA LEU A 6 -54.99 -23.20 -39.19
C LEU A 6 -54.00 -22.95 -40.35
N SER A 7 -53.11 -21.98 -40.17
CA SER A 7 -52.02 -21.68 -41.12
C SER A 7 -50.82 -21.16 -40.33
N PHE A 8 -49.81 -22.00 -40.11
CA PHE A 8 -48.50 -21.59 -39.62
C PHE A 8 -47.44 -22.70 -39.83
N PHE A 9 -46.19 -22.27 -40.07
CA PHE A 9 -44.94 -23.04 -40.11
C PHE A 9 -44.81 -24.24 -41.07
N ALA A 10 -44.02 -24.07 -42.14
CA ALA A 10 -42.60 -24.46 -42.13
C ALA A 10 -41.98 -24.44 -43.55
N ILE A 11 -41.25 -23.36 -43.91
CA ILE A 11 -40.19 -23.42 -44.91
C ILE A 11 -39.02 -22.60 -44.38
N PHE A 12 -37.91 -23.28 -44.12
CA PHE A 12 -36.62 -22.70 -43.74
C PHE A 12 -35.63 -23.20 -44.78
N PHE A 13 -35.13 -22.34 -45.68
CA PHE A 13 -33.82 -22.46 -46.34
C PHE A 13 -33.53 -21.26 -47.25
N MET A 14 -32.28 -20.77 -47.23
CA MET A 14 -31.69 -19.78 -48.16
C MET A 14 -32.43 -18.43 -48.30
N ALA A 15 -32.44 -17.65 -47.22
CA ALA A 15 -32.06 -16.24 -47.38
C ALA A 15 -30.53 -16.19 -47.40
N GLY A 16 -29.93 -16.06 -48.59
CA GLY A 16 -28.53 -15.66 -48.68
C GLY A 16 -28.39 -14.27 -48.10
N SER A 17 -27.37 -14.02 -47.26
CA SER A 17 -27.07 -12.68 -46.81
C SER A 17 -26.75 -11.81 -48.03
N LEU A 18 -27.58 -10.79 -48.25
CA LEU A 18 -27.25 -9.68 -49.14
C LEU A 18 -26.09 -8.93 -48.48
N ARG A 19 -24.86 -9.40 -48.73
CA ARG A 19 -23.65 -8.67 -48.37
C ARG A 19 -23.67 -7.33 -49.11
N ALA A 20 -23.40 -6.26 -48.38
CA ALA A 20 -23.07 -4.98 -48.97
C ALA A 20 -21.66 -5.09 -49.58
N ASP A 21 -21.57 -5.01 -50.91
CA ASP A 21 -20.27 -4.99 -51.60
C ASP A 21 -19.51 -3.71 -51.23
N ASP A 22 -18.18 -3.80 -51.06
CA ASP A 22 -17.36 -2.60 -50.84
C ASP A 22 -17.43 -1.66 -52.07
N ILE A 23 -17.40 -0.34 -51.85
CA ILE A 23 -17.53 0.64 -52.94
C ILE A 23 -16.33 0.62 -53.89
N SER A 24 -16.56 0.88 -55.18
CA SER A 24 -15.49 0.95 -56.18
C SER A 24 -14.68 2.25 -56.11
N VAL A 25 -13.51 2.26 -56.75
CA VAL A 25 -12.67 3.46 -56.90
C VAL A 25 -13.44 4.62 -57.53
N GLU A 26 -14.27 4.37 -58.53
CA GLU A 26 -15.11 5.40 -59.18
C GLU A 26 -16.19 5.94 -58.22
N GLN A 27 -16.75 5.08 -57.37
CA GLN A 27 -17.69 5.51 -56.34
C GLN A 27 -17.00 6.35 -55.25
N ALA A 28 -15.79 5.97 -54.84
CA ALA A 28 -14.99 6.73 -53.89
C ALA A 28 -14.56 8.10 -54.44
N LEU A 29 -14.11 8.16 -55.71
CA LEU A 29 -13.87 9.41 -56.42
C LEU A 29 -15.13 10.28 -56.51
N SER A 30 -16.29 9.69 -56.79
CA SER A 30 -17.57 10.43 -56.79
C SER A 30 -18.01 10.92 -55.40
N ILE A 31 -17.58 10.27 -54.32
CA ILE A 31 -17.76 10.79 -52.94
C ILE A 31 -16.82 11.99 -52.72
N ALA A 32 -15.53 11.86 -53.06
CA ALA A 32 -14.55 12.94 -52.95
C ALA A 32 -14.92 14.19 -53.77
N GLU A 33 -15.36 14.01 -55.02
CA GLU A 33 -15.87 15.08 -55.88
C GLU A 33 -17.05 15.82 -55.23
N ARG A 34 -18.03 15.10 -54.68
CA ARG A 34 -19.18 15.70 -53.99
C ARG A 34 -18.79 16.43 -52.71
N PHE A 35 -17.89 15.85 -51.93
CA PHE A 35 -17.35 16.44 -50.70
C PHE A 35 -16.66 17.79 -50.99
N PHE A 36 -15.68 17.81 -51.91
CA PHE A 36 -14.96 19.02 -52.28
C PHE A 36 -15.82 20.03 -53.07
N ALA A 37 -16.81 19.58 -53.85
CA ALA A 37 -17.79 20.49 -54.47
C ALA A 37 -18.69 21.17 -53.43
N GLY A 38 -18.99 20.48 -52.32
CA GLY A 38 -19.71 21.03 -51.17
C GLY A 38 -19.01 22.23 -50.53
N GLN A 39 -17.67 22.24 -50.49
CA GLN A 39 -16.88 23.38 -49.97
C GLN A 39 -17.11 24.67 -50.77
N HIS A 40 -17.37 24.59 -52.07
CA HIS A 40 -17.53 25.77 -52.93
C HIS A 40 -18.96 26.37 -52.90
N ALA A 41 -19.89 25.78 -52.14
CA ALA A 41 -21.24 26.32 -52.00
C ALA A 41 -21.31 27.57 -51.10
N SER A 42 -20.35 27.77 -50.20
CA SER A 42 -20.29 28.90 -49.25
C SER A 42 -19.44 30.09 -49.72
N VAL A 43 -18.55 29.91 -50.71
CA VAL A 43 -17.67 30.97 -51.22
C VAL A 43 -18.05 31.37 -52.65
N LYS A 44 -19.01 32.29 -52.78
CA LYS A 44 -19.30 33.02 -54.04
C LYS A 44 -19.28 34.54 -53.85
N ALA A 45 -18.08 35.10 -53.75
CA ALA A 45 -17.75 36.39 -54.34
C ALA A 45 -16.23 36.47 -54.59
N ASN A 46 -15.85 36.80 -55.84
CA ASN A 46 -14.53 37.33 -56.21
C ASN A 46 -13.28 36.45 -56.05
N ALA A 47 -13.19 35.36 -56.83
CA ALA A 47 -11.96 35.01 -57.55
C ALA A 47 -12.28 34.13 -58.77
N ARG A 48 -11.99 34.61 -59.98
CA ARG A 48 -12.10 33.83 -61.21
C ARG A 48 -10.80 34.00 -62.01
N SER A 49 -9.80 33.18 -61.70
CA SER A 49 -8.54 33.10 -62.45
C SER A 49 -7.82 31.77 -62.20
N ASP A 50 -7.73 30.97 -63.26
CA ASP A 50 -6.54 30.19 -63.63
C ASP A 50 -5.98 29.09 -62.72
N VAL A 51 -6.84 28.39 -61.97
CA VAL A 51 -6.51 27.01 -61.57
C VAL A 51 -6.89 26.05 -62.70
N LYS A 52 -5.89 25.47 -63.37
CA LYS A 52 -6.09 24.22 -64.12
C LYS A 52 -6.56 23.16 -63.11
N ALA A 53 -7.79 22.69 -63.25
CA ALA A 53 -8.28 21.59 -62.43
C ALA A 53 -7.46 20.33 -62.74
N ASN A 54 -6.46 20.06 -61.89
CA ASN A 54 -5.80 18.76 -61.86
C ASN A 54 -6.87 17.72 -61.47
N ALA A 55 -6.92 16.59 -62.18
CA ALA A 55 -7.86 15.54 -61.84
C ALA A 55 -7.56 14.99 -60.42
N MET A 56 -8.60 14.65 -59.67
CA MET A 56 -8.42 13.96 -58.40
C MET A 56 -7.74 12.60 -58.63
N THR A 57 -6.83 12.22 -57.74
CA THR A 57 -6.11 10.95 -57.84
C THR A 57 -6.22 10.15 -56.54
N VAL A 58 -6.44 8.84 -56.66
CA VAL A 58 -6.28 7.92 -55.53
C VAL A 58 -4.79 7.86 -55.21
N ALA A 59 -4.40 8.37 -54.05
CA ALA A 59 -3.02 8.42 -53.58
C ALA A 59 -2.62 7.10 -52.91
N TYR A 60 -3.55 6.50 -52.18
CA TYR A 60 -3.33 5.28 -51.39
C TYR A 60 -4.64 4.51 -51.23
N THR A 61 -4.53 3.18 -51.13
CA THR A 61 -5.65 2.27 -50.84
C THR A 61 -5.22 1.34 -49.70
N SER A 62 -5.96 1.35 -48.58
CA SER A 62 -5.73 0.42 -47.46
C SER A 62 -6.57 -0.85 -47.61
N LEU A 63 -6.03 -2.00 -47.20
CA LEU A 63 -6.69 -3.31 -47.34
C LEU A 63 -6.89 -4.01 -45.99
N ARG A 64 -8.08 -4.58 -45.75
CA ARG A 64 -8.35 -5.51 -44.65
C ARG A 64 -7.59 -6.83 -44.89
N LYS A 65 -7.37 -7.68 -43.88
CA LYS A 65 -6.87 -9.05 -44.13
C LYS A 65 -7.98 -9.90 -44.74
N GLY A 66 -7.55 -10.76 -45.67
CA GLY A 66 -8.38 -11.21 -46.79
C GLY A 66 -8.20 -10.39 -48.08
N GLY A 67 -7.62 -9.19 -48.03
CA GLY A 67 -7.31 -8.36 -49.20
C GLY A 67 -8.47 -7.48 -49.71
N GLU A 68 -9.58 -7.42 -48.98
CA GLU A 68 -10.69 -6.49 -49.25
C GLU A 68 -10.24 -5.05 -49.05
N THR A 69 -10.77 -4.09 -49.81
CA THR A 69 -10.44 -2.67 -49.60
C THR A 69 -11.14 -2.12 -48.37
N ALA A 70 -10.40 -1.38 -47.53
CA ALA A 70 -10.89 -0.79 -46.29
C ALA A 70 -11.21 0.71 -46.43
N LEU A 71 -10.32 1.47 -47.07
CA LEU A 71 -10.50 2.89 -47.38
C LEU A 71 -9.64 3.33 -48.56
N TYR A 72 -10.00 4.46 -49.14
CA TYR A 72 -9.25 5.18 -50.17
C TYR A 72 -8.79 6.54 -49.65
N VAL A 73 -7.55 6.93 -49.93
CA VAL A 73 -7.07 8.30 -49.75
C VAL A 73 -7.00 8.97 -51.11
N ILE A 74 -7.71 10.08 -51.29
CA ILE A 74 -7.89 10.75 -52.57
C ILE A 74 -7.38 12.18 -52.48
N ASN A 75 -6.35 12.49 -53.28
CA ASN A 75 -5.82 13.84 -53.42
C ASN A 75 -6.73 14.66 -54.34
N ARG A 76 -7.04 15.90 -53.93
CA ARG A 76 -7.80 16.87 -54.75
C ARG A 76 -7.02 17.32 -55.99
N GLY A 77 -5.69 17.21 -55.93
CA GLY A 77 -4.74 17.63 -56.97
C GLY A 77 -4.18 19.04 -56.70
N GLY A 78 -2.93 19.29 -57.14
CA GLY A 78 -2.27 20.59 -57.00
C GLY A 78 -2.16 21.10 -55.56
N ASP A 79 -1.78 20.23 -54.62
CA ASP A 79 -1.59 20.51 -53.19
C ASP A 79 -2.76 21.24 -52.49
N SER A 80 -3.98 20.98 -52.98
CA SER A 80 -5.23 21.61 -52.52
C SER A 80 -6.06 20.73 -51.57
N GLY A 81 -5.42 19.82 -50.83
CA GLY A 81 -6.03 18.93 -49.86
C GLY A 81 -6.25 17.48 -50.33
N PHE A 82 -6.68 16.64 -49.38
CA PHE A 82 -7.01 15.22 -49.59
C PHE A 82 -8.18 14.78 -48.71
N VAL A 83 -8.82 13.66 -49.06
CA VAL A 83 -9.95 13.08 -48.31
C VAL A 83 -9.79 11.57 -48.14
N LEU A 84 -10.11 11.07 -46.94
CA LEU A 84 -10.20 9.66 -46.61
C LEU A 84 -11.65 9.21 -46.81
N VAL A 85 -11.88 8.27 -47.72
CA VAL A 85 -13.20 7.73 -48.04
C VAL A 85 -13.28 6.27 -47.60
N SER A 86 -14.28 5.93 -46.79
CA SER A 86 -14.53 4.55 -46.37
C SER A 86 -14.89 3.67 -47.57
N ALA A 87 -14.39 2.44 -47.60
CA ALA A 87 -14.80 1.46 -48.62
C ALA A 87 -16.16 0.80 -48.30
N GLU A 88 -16.74 1.01 -47.11
CA GLU A 88 -18.04 0.43 -46.74
C GLU A 88 -19.20 1.14 -47.45
N SER A 89 -20.12 0.38 -48.04
CA SER A 89 -21.26 0.93 -48.79
C SER A 89 -22.50 1.23 -47.95
N ASP A 90 -22.52 0.83 -46.66
CA ASP A 90 -23.62 1.03 -45.71
C ASP A 90 -23.28 1.95 -44.52
N THR A 91 -22.14 2.64 -44.56
CA THR A 91 -21.73 3.60 -43.51
C THR A 91 -22.55 4.91 -43.53
N ASP A 92 -22.87 5.42 -42.34
CA ASP A 92 -23.40 6.79 -42.17
C ASP A 92 -22.31 7.86 -42.29
N HIS A 93 -21.04 7.49 -42.15
CA HIS A 93 -19.87 8.35 -42.35
C HIS A 93 -19.03 7.83 -43.53
N PRO A 94 -19.31 8.28 -44.78
CA PRO A 94 -18.56 7.87 -45.96
C PRO A 94 -17.18 8.54 -46.05
N VAL A 95 -17.00 9.69 -45.40
CA VAL A 95 -15.72 10.38 -45.24
C VAL A 95 -15.22 10.12 -43.83
N LEU A 96 -13.99 9.61 -43.69
CA LEU A 96 -13.37 9.32 -42.38
C LEU A 96 -12.47 10.45 -41.89
N GLY A 97 -12.03 11.31 -42.79
CA GLY A 97 -11.27 12.52 -42.49
C GLY A 97 -10.86 13.27 -43.76
N TRP A 98 -10.36 14.48 -43.61
CA TRP A 98 -9.87 15.30 -44.72
C TRP A 98 -8.81 16.30 -44.27
N SER A 99 -7.98 16.74 -45.21
CA SER A 99 -7.18 17.95 -45.09
C SER A 99 -7.57 18.92 -46.21
N ASP A 100 -7.62 20.21 -45.88
CA ASP A 100 -7.89 21.28 -46.84
C ASP A 100 -6.63 21.77 -47.57
N ASN A 101 -5.43 21.31 -47.17
CA ASN A 101 -4.14 21.76 -47.68
C ASN A 101 -3.22 20.58 -48.06
N GLY A 102 -2.24 20.84 -48.93
CA GLY A 102 -1.21 19.87 -49.28
C GLY A 102 -1.72 18.69 -50.11
N SER A 103 -0.93 17.61 -50.15
CA SER A 103 -1.31 16.35 -50.78
C SER A 103 -0.76 15.17 -49.97
N PHE A 104 -1.48 14.05 -50.00
CA PHE A 104 -1.07 12.83 -49.33
C PHE A 104 -0.09 12.03 -50.20
N ASP A 105 1.08 11.70 -49.64
CA ASP A 105 2.04 10.72 -50.17
C ASP A 105 2.39 9.78 -49.01
N TYR A 106 2.01 8.50 -49.11
CA TYR A 106 2.12 7.56 -47.98
C TYR A 106 3.54 7.48 -47.42
N ASP A 107 4.57 7.51 -48.27
CA ASP A 107 5.95 7.36 -47.80
C ASP A 107 6.37 8.53 -46.90
N LYS A 108 5.91 9.74 -47.23
CA LYS A 108 6.21 11.01 -46.53
C LYS A 108 5.18 11.41 -45.47
N ALA A 109 4.07 10.70 -45.37
CA ALA A 109 3.02 11.01 -44.41
C ALA A 109 3.54 10.86 -42.96
N PRO A 110 3.04 11.68 -42.01
CA PRO A 110 3.29 11.51 -40.59
C PRO A 110 3.05 10.08 -40.14
N ILE A 111 3.88 9.60 -39.23
CA ILE A 111 3.69 8.28 -38.61
C ILE A 111 2.39 8.22 -37.77
N GLN A 112 2.00 9.35 -37.17
CA GLN A 112 0.68 9.61 -36.59
C GLN A 112 -0.46 9.25 -37.56
N LEU A 113 -0.42 9.83 -38.78
CA LEU A 113 -1.45 9.66 -39.79
C LEU A 113 -1.44 8.24 -40.40
N LYS A 114 -0.25 7.64 -40.58
CA LYS A 114 -0.11 6.23 -40.96
C LYS A 114 -0.80 5.32 -39.94
N GLY A 115 -0.61 5.57 -38.65
CA GLY A 115 -1.31 4.91 -37.57
C GLY A 115 -2.83 5.04 -37.71
N LEU A 116 -3.34 6.27 -37.86
CA LEU A 116 -4.77 6.52 -38.00
C LEU A 116 -5.39 5.82 -39.22
N LEU A 117 -4.66 5.68 -40.33
CA LEU A 117 -5.10 4.90 -41.49
C LEU A 117 -5.15 3.39 -41.21
N ASP A 118 -4.20 2.84 -40.42
CA ASP A 118 -4.29 1.46 -39.90
C ASP A 118 -5.52 1.31 -38.99
N ALA A 119 -5.76 2.28 -38.10
CA ALA A 119 -6.89 2.30 -37.19
C ALA A 119 -8.24 2.19 -37.91
N TYR A 120 -8.49 3.07 -38.89
CA TYR A 120 -9.71 3.04 -39.69
C TYR A 120 -9.86 1.74 -40.48
N SER A 121 -8.76 1.17 -40.98
CA SER A 121 -8.81 -0.04 -41.80
C SER A 121 -9.31 -1.30 -41.05
N GLN A 122 -9.22 -1.29 -39.72
CA GLN A 122 -9.71 -2.34 -38.83
C GLN A 122 -11.20 -2.18 -38.47
N THR A 123 -11.81 -1.04 -38.82
CA THR A 123 -13.16 -0.67 -38.37
C THR A 123 -14.21 -1.18 -39.34
N ALA A 124 -14.39 -2.50 -39.35
CA ALA A 124 -15.41 -3.14 -40.17
C ALA A 124 -16.71 -3.36 -39.38
N SER A 125 -17.84 -3.39 -40.09
CA SER A 125 -19.13 -3.93 -39.60
C SER A 125 -18.96 -5.24 -38.79
N PRO A 126 -19.78 -5.52 -37.76
CA PRO A 126 -19.61 -6.69 -36.88
C PRO A 126 -19.40 -8.04 -37.61
N ASP A 127 -19.98 -8.22 -38.80
CA ASP A 127 -19.84 -9.43 -39.63
C ASP A 127 -18.47 -9.57 -40.33
N LYS A 128 -17.60 -8.55 -40.27
CA LYS A 128 -16.26 -8.50 -40.87
C LYS A 128 -15.13 -8.37 -39.82
N ALA A 129 -15.44 -8.34 -38.52
CA ALA A 129 -14.49 -8.00 -37.45
C ALA A 129 -13.33 -9.01 -37.25
N ASP A 130 -13.53 -10.31 -37.53
CA ASP A 130 -12.50 -11.36 -37.36
C ASP A 130 -11.34 -11.30 -38.38
N ALA A 131 -11.36 -10.34 -39.31
CA ALA A 131 -10.58 -10.41 -40.54
C ALA A 131 -9.28 -9.59 -40.60
N GLY A 132 -8.91 -8.71 -39.65
CA GLY A 132 -7.72 -7.81 -39.75
C GLY A 132 -6.36 -8.44 -39.36
N PHE A 133 -5.19 -8.07 -39.89
CA PHE A 133 -4.77 -7.18 -41.01
C PHE A 133 -3.58 -7.83 -41.78
N VAL A 134 -3.16 -7.36 -42.98
CA VAL A 134 -1.94 -7.86 -43.69
C VAL A 134 -0.83 -6.82 -43.59
N GLU A 135 0.31 -7.17 -42.98
CA GLU A 135 1.51 -6.32 -42.96
C GLU A 135 1.83 -5.78 -44.36
N ASN A 136 2.01 -4.46 -44.47
CA ASN A 136 2.31 -3.76 -45.72
C ASN A 136 1.31 -3.98 -46.88
N GLY A 137 0.05 -4.34 -46.59
CA GLY A 137 -0.97 -4.63 -47.61
C GLY A 137 -1.48 -3.46 -48.45
N GLY A 138 -1.08 -2.21 -48.17
CA GLY A 138 -1.56 -1.04 -48.90
C GLY A 138 -0.96 -0.90 -50.30
N VAL A 139 -1.77 -0.55 -51.31
CA VAL A 139 -1.32 -0.42 -52.70
C VAL A 139 -1.14 1.05 -53.08
N LYS A 140 0.10 1.43 -53.42
CA LYS A 140 0.44 2.75 -53.99
C LYS A 140 0.07 2.77 -55.48
N MET A 141 -0.84 3.66 -55.86
CA MET A 141 -1.21 3.87 -57.27
C MET A 141 -0.25 4.86 -57.91
N THR A 142 0.61 4.41 -58.83
CA THR A 142 1.40 5.31 -59.67
C THR A 142 0.57 5.79 -60.87
N ASN A 143 0.74 7.06 -61.25
CA ASN A 143 -0.17 7.78 -62.14
C ASN A 143 -0.55 7.01 -63.44
N GLY A 144 -1.84 6.69 -63.57
CA GLY A 144 -2.48 6.45 -64.87
C GLY A 144 -2.45 5.02 -65.42
N SER A 145 -2.19 3.99 -64.61
CA SER A 145 -2.31 2.59 -65.06
C SER A 145 -2.72 1.65 -63.93
N VAL A 146 -3.71 0.79 -64.18
CA VAL A 146 -4.06 -0.32 -63.28
C VAL A 146 -2.93 -1.36 -63.35
N ALA A 147 -1.96 -1.26 -62.45
CA ALA A 147 -0.88 -2.22 -62.33
C ALA A 147 -1.36 -3.48 -61.59
N SER A 148 -1.11 -4.63 -62.20
CA SER A 148 -1.57 -5.95 -61.78
C SER A 148 -1.02 -6.42 -60.43
N VAL A 149 -1.87 -7.11 -59.67
CA VAL A 149 -1.51 -7.95 -58.50
C VAL A 149 -0.29 -8.82 -58.79
N VAL A 150 0.74 -8.72 -57.94
CA VAL A 150 1.83 -9.69 -57.87
C VAL A 150 1.60 -10.58 -56.64
N THR A 151 1.30 -11.84 -56.88
CA THR A 151 1.42 -12.89 -55.84
C THR A 151 2.05 -14.12 -56.48
N ILE A 152 3.16 -14.57 -55.92
CA ILE A 152 3.93 -15.70 -56.44
C ILE A 152 3.22 -17.00 -56.01
N GLY A 153 2.58 -17.74 -56.93
CA GLY A 153 2.10 -19.08 -56.58
C GLY A 153 0.95 -19.71 -57.39
N ARG A 154 1.23 -20.09 -58.65
CA ARG A 154 0.53 -21.12 -59.46
C ARG A 154 -0.90 -20.85 -60.01
N THR A 155 -0.97 -21.08 -61.33
CA THR A 155 -2.15 -21.40 -62.17
C THR A 155 -3.22 -20.32 -62.39
N GLN A 156 -3.19 -19.76 -63.60
CA GLN A 156 -4.20 -18.85 -64.15
C GLN A 156 -5.52 -19.55 -64.44
N THR A 157 -6.62 -18.81 -64.32
CA THR A 157 -7.80 -18.96 -65.19
C THR A 157 -8.37 -17.56 -65.42
N LEU A 158 -8.38 -17.09 -66.68
CA LEU A 158 -9.08 -15.84 -67.00
C LEU A 158 -10.58 -16.08 -66.86
N MET A 159 -11.23 -15.36 -65.95
CA MET A 159 -12.68 -15.16 -65.98
C MET A 159 -12.98 -13.74 -66.48
N THR A 160 -13.70 -13.66 -67.60
CA THR A 160 -14.29 -12.42 -68.08
C THR A 160 -15.51 -12.12 -67.22
N ILE A 161 -15.48 -11.05 -66.41
CA ILE A 161 -16.64 -10.64 -65.62
C ILE A 161 -17.68 -10.00 -66.55
N PRO A 162 -18.93 -10.50 -66.61
CA PRO A 162 -19.98 -9.86 -67.39
C PRO A 162 -20.49 -8.60 -66.68
N GLN A 163 -20.65 -7.50 -67.42
CA GLN A 163 -21.33 -6.31 -66.91
C GLN A 163 -22.77 -6.68 -66.50
N GLN A 164 -23.10 -6.59 -65.21
CA GLN A 164 -24.48 -6.60 -64.75
C GLN A 164 -25.03 -5.17 -64.56
N PRO A 165 -26.35 -4.96 -64.71
CA PRO A 165 -26.92 -3.62 -64.66
C PRO A 165 -26.98 -3.08 -63.24
N VAL A 166 -26.55 -1.83 -63.06
CA VAL A 166 -26.62 -1.10 -61.78
C VAL A 166 -28.06 -1.06 -61.26
N GLN A 167 -28.37 -1.85 -60.22
CA GLN A 167 -29.58 -1.66 -59.44
C GLN A 167 -29.37 -0.58 -58.38
N ARG A 168 -30.42 0.21 -58.14
CA ARG A 168 -30.42 1.36 -57.24
C ARG A 168 -30.30 0.93 -55.77
N ALA A 169 -29.06 0.83 -55.26
CA ALA A 169 -28.82 1.11 -53.85
C ALA A 169 -29.18 2.58 -53.58
N ALA A 170 -29.83 2.85 -52.44
CA ALA A 170 -30.35 4.18 -52.15
C ALA A 170 -29.21 5.20 -51.98
N GLN A 171 -29.23 6.27 -52.79
CA GLN A 171 -28.36 7.42 -52.60
C GLN A 171 -28.72 8.13 -51.28
N ARG A 172 -28.16 7.69 -50.15
CA ARG A 172 -28.01 8.59 -48.98
C ARG A 172 -27.19 9.79 -49.44
N ARG A 173 -27.58 10.98 -48.99
CA ARG A 173 -26.82 12.20 -49.30
C ARG A 173 -25.45 12.05 -48.66
N VAL A 174 -24.38 12.14 -49.46
CA VAL A 174 -23.12 12.63 -48.93
C VAL A 174 -23.41 14.07 -48.56
N GLU A 175 -23.47 14.37 -47.26
CA GLU A 175 -23.69 15.74 -46.80
C GLU A 175 -22.50 16.62 -47.20
N SER A 176 -22.71 17.94 -47.15
CA SER A 176 -21.61 18.89 -47.20
C SER A 176 -20.58 18.60 -46.10
N VAL A 177 -19.34 19.07 -46.27
CA VAL A 177 -18.27 18.98 -45.26
C VAL A 177 -18.83 19.21 -43.85
N PRO A 178 -18.52 18.34 -42.86
CA PRO A 178 -18.97 18.50 -41.49
C PRO A 178 -18.73 19.93 -41.01
N ASN A 179 -19.78 20.56 -40.49
CA ASN A 179 -19.74 21.98 -40.23
C ASN A 179 -18.73 22.26 -39.10
N VAL A 180 -17.60 22.88 -39.43
CA VAL A 180 -16.56 23.28 -38.47
C VAL A 180 -17.19 24.11 -37.37
N VAL A 181 -16.99 23.70 -36.12
CA VAL A 181 -17.53 24.37 -34.93
C VAL A 181 -16.43 25.21 -34.30
N VAL A 182 -15.27 24.58 -34.05
CA VAL A 182 -14.03 25.25 -33.66
C VAL A 182 -13.00 25.01 -34.75
N ALA A 183 -12.63 26.08 -35.46
CA ALA A 183 -11.54 26.04 -36.43
C ALA A 183 -10.18 25.88 -35.72
N PRO A 184 -9.12 25.40 -36.40
CA PRO A 184 -7.86 25.02 -35.74
C PRO A 184 -7.28 26.19 -34.96
N LEU A 185 -7.11 26.04 -33.66
CA LEU A 185 -6.65 27.09 -32.74
C LEU A 185 -5.15 27.37 -32.97
N VAL A 186 -4.35 26.33 -33.18
CA VAL A 186 -2.90 26.43 -33.41
C VAL A 186 -2.64 26.86 -34.85
N LYS A 187 -1.84 27.93 -35.04
CA LYS A 187 -1.55 28.52 -36.36
C LYS A 187 -0.14 28.23 -36.88
N VAL A 188 0.71 27.66 -36.04
CA VAL A 188 2.03 27.18 -36.43
C VAL A 188 1.92 25.74 -36.87
N HIS A 189 2.50 25.42 -38.02
CA HIS A 189 2.63 24.04 -38.50
C HIS A 189 4.12 23.69 -38.49
N TRP A 190 4.67 23.43 -37.31
CA TRP A 190 6.10 23.20 -37.12
C TRP A 190 6.50 21.76 -37.45
N ASN A 191 7.81 21.47 -37.42
CA ASN A 191 8.37 20.16 -37.71
C ASN A 191 9.20 19.64 -36.52
N GLN A 192 9.57 18.36 -36.56
CA GLN A 192 10.48 17.70 -35.62
C GLN A 192 11.93 17.78 -36.09
N TYR A 193 12.17 17.91 -37.40
CA TYR A 193 13.46 18.28 -37.95
C TYR A 193 13.68 19.79 -37.80
N ALA A 194 14.57 20.15 -36.87
CA ALA A 194 15.43 21.29 -37.05
C ALA A 194 16.85 20.72 -37.10
N ASP A 195 17.69 21.19 -38.03
CA ASP A 195 19.09 20.73 -38.18
C ASP A 195 20.01 21.08 -36.97
N TYR A 196 19.42 21.52 -35.85
CA TYR A 196 20.08 22.16 -34.71
C TYR A 196 19.46 21.83 -33.33
N VAL A 197 18.57 20.84 -33.23
CA VAL A 197 18.39 20.15 -31.93
C VAL A 197 19.71 19.43 -31.62
N ASP A 198 20.13 19.39 -30.34
CA ASP A 198 21.43 18.87 -29.86
C ASP A 198 22.08 17.93 -30.89
N PRO A 199 23.25 18.26 -31.48
CA PRO A 199 23.87 17.52 -32.59
C PRO A 199 24.00 16.00 -32.39
N TYR A 200 23.88 15.54 -31.15
CA TYR A 200 23.77 14.13 -30.80
C TYR A 200 22.48 13.43 -31.27
N TYR A 201 21.34 14.12 -31.16
CA TYR A 201 20.00 13.55 -31.31
C TYR A 201 19.41 13.77 -32.70
N GLY A 202 19.77 14.85 -33.38
CA GLY A 202 19.39 15.15 -34.78
C GLY A 202 17.92 15.54 -35.02
N VAL A 203 17.00 15.24 -34.10
CA VAL A 203 15.58 15.63 -34.16
C VAL A 203 15.00 15.96 -32.77
N ALA A 204 14.03 16.87 -32.73
CA ALA A 204 13.32 17.27 -31.50
C ALA A 204 12.48 16.13 -30.92
N GLY A 205 11.85 15.34 -31.80
CA GLY A 205 10.83 14.35 -31.46
C GLY A 205 9.42 14.97 -31.38
N CYS A 206 8.41 14.13 -31.57
CA CYS A 206 7.01 14.55 -31.67
C CYS A 206 6.49 15.23 -30.39
N THR A 207 6.86 14.71 -29.21
CA THR A 207 6.44 15.22 -27.90
C THR A 207 6.92 16.66 -27.66
N PRO A 208 8.23 16.99 -27.79
CA PRO A 208 8.70 18.39 -27.73
C PRO A 208 8.09 19.32 -28.79
N THR A 209 7.90 18.86 -30.03
CA THR A 209 7.26 19.69 -31.06
C THR A 209 5.80 19.99 -30.72
N ALA A 210 5.01 19.00 -30.29
CA ALA A 210 3.62 19.20 -29.89
C ALA A 210 3.50 20.15 -28.68
N MET A 211 4.39 20.00 -27.68
CA MET A 211 4.51 20.92 -26.54
C MET A 211 4.83 22.35 -26.99
N ALA A 212 5.83 22.53 -27.86
CA ALA A 212 6.23 23.84 -28.38
C ALA A 212 5.09 24.53 -29.15
N GLN A 213 4.31 23.78 -29.94
CA GLN A 213 3.16 24.33 -30.67
C GLN A 213 2.05 24.84 -29.72
N ILE A 214 1.82 24.17 -28.59
CA ILE A 214 0.90 24.67 -27.54
C ILE A 214 1.48 25.94 -26.88
N MET A 215 2.78 25.98 -26.60
CA MET A 215 3.43 27.18 -26.03
C MET A 215 3.35 28.38 -26.98
N ALA A 216 3.48 28.15 -28.28
CA ALA A 216 3.35 29.15 -29.33
C ALA A 216 1.92 29.67 -29.49
N TYR A 217 0.90 28.81 -29.31
CA TYR A 217 -0.51 29.23 -29.29
C TYR A 217 -0.77 30.21 -28.15
N TRP A 218 -0.34 29.88 -26.94
CA TRP A 218 -0.49 30.75 -25.76
C TRP A 218 0.46 31.94 -25.75
N LYS A 219 1.52 31.93 -26.56
CA LYS A 219 2.65 32.88 -26.53
C LYS A 219 3.21 33.06 -25.12
N PHE A 220 3.41 31.94 -24.42
CA PHE A 220 3.73 31.92 -23.01
C PHE A 220 4.65 30.73 -22.65
N PRO A 221 5.65 30.92 -21.78
CA PRO A 221 5.97 32.14 -21.00
C PRO A 221 6.95 33.08 -21.74
N ALA A 222 7.23 34.28 -21.21
CA ALA A 222 8.27 35.15 -21.76
C ALA A 222 9.70 34.60 -21.50
N HIS A 223 9.87 33.89 -20.37
CA HIS A 223 11.08 33.22 -19.94
C HIS A 223 10.69 31.88 -19.30
N GLY A 224 11.54 30.86 -19.42
CA GLY A 224 11.39 29.66 -18.59
C GLY A 224 11.77 29.94 -17.13
N ARG A 225 11.76 28.92 -16.29
CA ARG A 225 12.24 29.02 -14.90
C ARG A 225 12.96 27.77 -14.43
N GLY A 226 13.85 27.95 -13.46
CA GLY A 226 14.67 26.87 -12.93
C GLY A 226 15.55 26.22 -13.99
N PHE A 227 15.93 24.98 -13.73
CA PHE A 227 16.84 24.21 -14.57
C PHE A 227 16.44 22.73 -14.57
N HIS A 228 16.95 22.00 -15.57
CA HIS A 228 16.95 20.54 -15.60
C HIS A 228 18.38 20.01 -15.66
N LEU A 229 18.62 18.83 -15.08
CA LEU A 229 19.87 18.09 -15.21
C LEU A 229 19.64 16.99 -16.24
N HIS A 230 20.04 17.27 -17.47
CA HIS A 230 19.83 16.39 -18.62
C HIS A 230 20.94 15.35 -18.71
N ASN A 231 20.57 14.07 -18.85
CA ASN A 231 21.52 12.98 -19.04
C ASN A 231 21.54 12.57 -20.52
N ARG A 232 22.67 12.80 -21.21
CA ARG A 232 22.96 12.23 -22.53
C ARG A 232 23.76 10.95 -22.33
N ILE A 233 23.29 9.80 -22.83
CA ILE A 233 24.07 8.55 -22.83
C ILE A 233 24.62 8.35 -24.25
N GLU A 234 25.94 8.33 -24.40
CA GLU A 234 26.60 8.09 -25.68
C GLU A 234 26.69 6.59 -25.98
N VAL A 235 25.75 6.08 -26.77
CA VAL A 235 25.69 4.65 -27.11
C VAL A 235 26.83 4.28 -28.09
N PRO A 236 27.73 3.34 -27.76
CA PRO A 236 28.76 2.88 -28.70
C PRO A 236 28.17 2.06 -29.85
N ASP A 237 28.79 2.14 -31.03
CA ASP A 237 28.37 1.38 -32.22
C ASP A 237 28.29 -0.14 -31.93
N GLY A 238 27.14 -0.73 -32.26
CA GLY A 238 26.88 -2.17 -32.10
C GLY A 238 26.22 -2.58 -30.76
N VAL A 239 25.92 -1.64 -29.87
CA VAL A 239 25.14 -1.91 -28.65
C VAL A 239 23.64 -1.86 -28.93
N ASP A 240 22.93 -2.93 -28.56
CA ASP A 240 21.48 -3.09 -28.72
C ASP A 240 20.70 -2.32 -27.64
N MET A 241 20.20 -1.13 -27.99
CA MET A 241 19.48 -0.25 -27.06
C MET A 241 18.16 -0.83 -26.54
N GLU A 242 17.50 -1.74 -27.29
CA GLU A 242 16.27 -2.37 -26.81
C GLU A 242 16.59 -3.22 -25.58
N LYS A 243 17.71 -3.95 -25.61
CA LYS A 243 18.25 -4.65 -24.43
C LYS A 243 18.80 -3.72 -23.35
N VAL A 244 19.36 -2.55 -23.69
CA VAL A 244 19.83 -1.58 -22.67
C VAL A 244 18.65 -1.04 -21.87
N VAL A 245 17.62 -0.56 -22.55
CA VAL A 245 16.43 0.06 -21.92
C VAL A 245 15.60 -0.98 -21.16
N LEU A 246 15.39 -2.17 -21.73
CA LEU A 246 14.68 -3.25 -21.03
C LEU A 246 15.46 -3.75 -19.80
N ASN A 247 16.77 -3.98 -19.88
CA ASN A 247 17.54 -4.44 -18.71
C ASN A 247 17.76 -3.35 -17.65
N ALA A 248 17.76 -2.07 -18.01
CA ALA A 248 17.75 -0.98 -17.03
C ALA A 248 16.45 -0.93 -16.22
N ALA A 249 15.31 -1.31 -16.81
CA ALA A 249 14.03 -1.43 -16.11
C ALA A 249 13.93 -2.68 -15.21
N TYR A 250 14.72 -3.73 -15.47
CA TYR A 250 14.68 -5.01 -14.74
C TYR A 250 15.97 -5.39 -13.98
N GLY A 251 16.97 -4.50 -13.94
CA GLY A 251 18.10 -4.55 -13.00
C GLY A 251 19.12 -5.68 -13.19
N GLN A 252 19.54 -5.99 -14.44
CA GLN A 252 20.55 -7.03 -14.68
C GLN A 252 21.65 -6.65 -15.68
N THR A 253 22.80 -6.18 -15.17
CA THR A 253 24.18 -6.72 -15.36
C THR A 253 25.23 -5.64 -15.06
N GLU A 254 26.28 -5.96 -14.29
CA GLU A 254 27.35 -5.00 -13.91
C GLU A 254 28.04 -4.36 -15.12
N GLU A 255 28.17 -5.10 -16.22
CA GLU A 255 28.79 -4.62 -17.46
C GLU A 255 27.91 -3.60 -18.21
N LEU A 256 26.58 -3.76 -18.18
CA LEU A 256 25.64 -2.81 -18.76
C LEU A 256 25.64 -1.50 -17.95
N GLU A 257 25.61 -1.60 -16.63
CA GLU A 257 25.75 -0.43 -15.75
C GLU A 257 27.08 0.29 -16.03
N ARG A 258 28.19 -0.45 -16.15
CA ARG A 258 29.51 0.10 -16.48
C ARG A 258 29.50 0.88 -17.80
N ILE A 259 28.93 0.31 -18.87
CA ILE A 259 28.80 0.98 -20.18
C ILE A 259 27.98 2.26 -20.05
N ILE A 260 26.89 2.24 -19.28
CA ILE A 260 26.10 3.45 -19.02
C ILE A 260 26.94 4.51 -18.30
N ARG A 261 27.67 4.18 -17.21
CA ARG A 261 28.49 5.17 -16.47
C ARG A 261 29.63 5.75 -17.30
N GLU A 262 30.29 4.92 -18.11
CA GLU A 262 31.44 5.34 -18.92
C GLU A 262 31.07 6.28 -20.08
N ASN A 263 29.79 6.30 -20.48
CA ASN A 263 29.31 7.09 -21.62
C ASN A 263 28.17 8.07 -21.26
N SER A 264 27.80 8.19 -19.98
CA SER A 264 26.79 9.16 -19.53
C SER A 264 27.40 10.55 -19.28
N HIS A 265 26.89 11.55 -19.98
CA HIS A 265 27.21 12.97 -19.78
C HIS A 265 25.99 13.71 -19.23
N THR A 266 26.06 14.13 -17.98
CA THR A 266 25.07 15.02 -17.35
C THR A 266 25.41 16.48 -17.63
N TYR A 267 24.45 17.27 -18.12
CA TYR A 267 24.60 18.71 -18.28
C TYR A 267 23.39 19.48 -17.75
N ARG A 268 23.64 20.69 -17.25
CA ARG A 268 22.63 21.58 -16.69
C ARG A 268 22.06 22.50 -17.76
N VAL A 269 20.75 22.49 -17.97
CA VAL A 269 20.05 23.44 -18.84
C VAL A 269 19.22 24.39 -18.00
N ASN A 270 19.52 25.68 -18.08
CA ASN A 270 18.88 26.73 -17.28
C ASN A 270 17.75 27.39 -18.08
N PHE A 271 16.50 27.03 -17.81
CA PHE A 271 15.35 27.59 -18.51
C PHE A 271 15.11 29.06 -18.12
N ALA A 272 15.56 29.49 -16.93
CA ALA A 272 15.49 30.89 -16.49
C ALA A 272 16.34 31.86 -17.32
N GLU A 273 17.35 31.34 -18.05
CA GLU A 273 18.16 32.13 -18.99
C GLU A 273 17.53 32.20 -20.40
N SER A 274 16.49 31.40 -20.67
CA SER A 274 15.80 31.40 -21.96
C SER A 274 14.91 32.64 -22.09
N VAL A 275 14.86 33.20 -23.29
CA VAL A 275 13.98 34.33 -23.63
C VAL A 275 13.15 33.94 -24.84
N TYR A 276 11.85 33.76 -24.67
CA TYR A 276 10.96 33.32 -25.74
C TYR A 276 10.33 34.51 -26.44
N LYS A 277 10.93 34.91 -27.56
CA LYS A 277 10.47 36.00 -28.40
C LYS A 277 9.33 35.58 -29.33
N TRP A 278 8.12 35.38 -28.79
CA TRP A 278 6.96 34.84 -29.54
C TRP A 278 6.55 35.59 -30.81
N ASN A 279 6.94 36.86 -30.98
CA ASN A 279 6.68 37.63 -32.20
C ASN A 279 7.76 37.43 -33.29
N GLU A 280 8.91 36.85 -32.92
CA GLU A 280 10.01 36.44 -33.79
C GLU A 280 10.06 34.89 -33.89
N MET A 281 8.90 34.23 -33.82
CA MET A 281 8.72 32.77 -34.04
C MET A 281 7.51 32.52 -34.94
N GLY A 282 7.25 33.42 -35.89
CA GLY A 282 6.09 33.36 -36.77
C GLY A 282 6.20 32.26 -37.84
N GLY A 283 5.05 31.81 -38.34
CA GLY A 283 4.98 30.94 -39.51
C GLY A 283 5.17 29.44 -39.25
N SER A 284 5.10 28.67 -40.35
CA SER A 284 5.29 27.20 -40.36
C SER A 284 6.72 26.79 -40.74
N GLN A 285 7.50 27.75 -41.22
CA GLN A 285 8.92 27.70 -41.53
C GLN A 285 9.49 29.06 -41.08
N PRO A 286 10.57 29.13 -40.29
CA PRO A 286 11.26 30.40 -40.04
C PRO A 286 11.83 30.97 -41.36
N GLU A 287 11.64 32.26 -41.61
CA GLU A 287 12.08 32.92 -42.86
C GLU A 287 13.42 33.67 -42.69
N THR A 288 13.87 33.88 -41.45
CA THR A 288 15.08 34.62 -41.09
C THR A 288 15.96 33.87 -40.08
N ASP A 289 17.27 34.18 -40.04
CA ASP A 289 18.22 33.60 -39.08
C ASP A 289 17.82 33.87 -37.60
N ASP A 290 17.21 35.03 -37.32
CA ASP A 290 16.72 35.38 -36.00
C ASP A 290 15.49 34.53 -35.60
N GLU A 291 14.49 34.40 -36.49
CA GLU A 291 13.35 33.52 -36.26
C GLU A 291 13.78 32.06 -36.08
N PHE A 292 14.75 31.63 -36.89
CA PHE A 292 15.34 30.31 -36.84
C PHE A 292 16.01 30.04 -35.48
N SER A 293 16.81 31.00 -34.99
CA SER A 293 17.50 30.92 -33.70
C SER A 293 16.52 30.88 -32.52
N ASN A 294 15.50 31.74 -32.53
CA ASN A 294 14.46 31.78 -31.50
C ASN A 294 13.67 30.46 -31.44
N PHE A 295 13.19 29.97 -32.59
CA PHE A 295 12.48 28.69 -32.70
C PHE A 295 13.35 27.51 -32.24
N SER A 296 14.62 27.47 -32.66
CA SER A 296 15.56 26.41 -32.27
C SER A 296 15.80 26.38 -30.76
N ARG A 297 15.87 27.55 -30.10
CA ARG A 297 16.00 27.61 -28.63
C ARG A 297 14.75 27.05 -27.93
N LEU A 298 13.56 27.41 -28.40
CA LEU A 298 12.31 26.86 -27.84
C LEU A 298 12.26 25.33 -27.98
N LEU A 299 12.53 24.79 -29.18
CA LEU A 299 12.56 23.34 -29.38
C LEU A 299 13.62 22.64 -28.52
N PHE A 300 14.81 23.23 -28.37
CA PHE A 300 15.85 22.68 -27.49
C PHE A 300 15.41 22.64 -26.02
N ASP A 301 14.80 23.71 -25.52
CA ASP A 301 14.30 23.76 -24.14
C ASP A 301 13.14 22.78 -23.91
N CYS A 302 12.17 22.71 -24.83
CA CYS A 302 11.10 21.71 -24.80
C CYS A 302 11.65 20.28 -24.88
N HIS A 303 12.65 20.05 -25.73
CA HIS A 303 13.33 18.76 -25.88
C HIS A 303 13.94 18.33 -24.56
N VAL A 304 14.85 19.13 -24.00
CA VAL A 304 15.51 18.81 -22.71
C VAL A 304 14.50 18.64 -21.57
N ALA A 305 13.48 19.48 -21.49
CA ALA A 305 12.49 19.41 -20.42
C ALA A 305 11.62 18.15 -20.46
N CYS A 306 11.49 17.49 -21.62
CA CYS A 306 10.72 16.24 -21.78
C CYS A 306 11.51 14.95 -21.44
N CYS A 307 12.77 15.05 -20.98
CA CYS A 307 13.62 13.89 -20.68
C CYS A 307 13.74 12.83 -21.82
N PRO A 308 14.03 13.23 -23.07
CA PRO A 308 13.94 12.37 -24.25
C PRO A 308 15.04 11.29 -24.30
N ILE A 309 14.64 10.14 -24.83
CA ILE A 309 15.52 9.00 -25.11
C ILE A 309 15.84 9.01 -26.62
N LYS A 310 17.12 8.85 -26.97
CA LYS A 310 17.53 8.61 -28.35
C LYS A 310 17.20 7.17 -28.74
N MET A 311 16.44 6.98 -29.81
CA MET A 311 16.17 5.64 -30.33
C MET A 311 17.43 5.06 -31.01
N PRO A 312 17.61 3.72 -31.01
CA PRO A 312 18.56 3.07 -31.91
C PRO A 312 18.28 3.42 -33.38
N ASP A 313 19.20 3.03 -34.27
CA ASP A 313 19.08 3.09 -35.74
C ASP A 313 18.75 4.48 -36.37
N ASN A 314 18.77 5.55 -35.57
CA ASN A 314 18.52 6.93 -35.97
C ASN A 314 17.05 7.24 -36.35
N ARG A 315 16.10 6.38 -35.93
CA ARG A 315 14.64 6.59 -36.11
C ARG A 315 14.08 7.88 -35.47
N GLY A 316 14.75 8.41 -34.43
CA GLY A 316 14.44 9.70 -33.85
C GLY A 316 14.59 9.74 -32.33
N THR A 317 13.76 10.56 -31.68
CA THR A 317 13.77 10.78 -30.23
C THR A 317 12.37 10.62 -29.63
N GLY A 318 12.27 9.85 -28.55
CA GLY A 318 11.02 9.55 -27.87
C GLY A 318 10.97 10.17 -26.47
N ALA A 319 9.81 10.70 -26.09
CA ALA A 319 9.53 11.18 -24.74
C ALA A 319 8.05 10.96 -24.40
N TYR A 320 7.76 10.59 -23.15
CA TYR A 320 6.37 10.40 -22.71
C TYR A 320 5.63 11.74 -22.64
N ILE A 321 4.43 11.79 -23.19
CA ILE A 321 3.67 13.04 -23.28
C ILE A 321 3.29 13.59 -21.90
N GLY A 322 3.11 12.70 -20.91
CA GLY A 322 2.89 13.09 -19.52
C GLY A 322 4.08 13.84 -18.89
N ASP A 323 5.30 13.65 -19.40
CA ASP A 323 6.47 14.42 -18.97
C ASP A 323 6.51 15.81 -19.62
N ALA A 324 6.02 15.97 -20.85
CA ALA A 324 5.80 17.29 -21.45
C ALA A 324 4.78 18.13 -20.66
N VAL A 325 3.68 17.53 -20.19
CA VAL A 325 2.69 18.24 -19.37
C VAL A 325 3.25 18.60 -17.98
N LYS A 326 4.05 17.71 -17.37
CA LYS A 326 4.81 18.06 -16.16
C LYS A 326 5.78 19.20 -16.44
N ALA A 327 6.50 19.18 -17.55
CA ALA A 327 7.48 20.21 -17.93
C ALA A 327 6.83 21.59 -18.13
N LEU A 328 5.69 21.65 -18.84
CA LEU A 328 4.87 22.87 -18.99
C LEU A 328 4.57 23.50 -17.62
N MET A 329 4.13 22.69 -16.66
CA MET A 329 3.84 23.14 -15.30
C MET A 329 5.12 23.52 -14.52
N LEU A 330 6.14 22.66 -14.51
CA LEU A 330 7.37 22.81 -13.72
C LEU A 330 8.24 23.98 -14.18
N TYR A 331 8.55 24.04 -15.47
CA TYR A 331 9.57 24.92 -16.04
C TYR A 331 9.01 26.09 -16.85
N PHE A 332 7.74 26.03 -17.23
CA PHE A 332 7.13 27.03 -18.13
C PHE A 332 5.88 27.72 -17.58
N GLY A 333 5.51 27.47 -16.30
CA GLY A 333 4.49 28.24 -15.59
C GLY A 333 3.04 27.94 -15.99
N TYR A 334 2.74 26.76 -16.54
CA TYR A 334 1.36 26.35 -16.86
C TYR A 334 0.57 25.92 -15.63
N SER A 335 -0.76 26.03 -15.69
CA SER A 335 -1.65 25.69 -14.57
C SER A 335 -1.47 24.23 -14.13
N PRO A 336 -1.51 23.92 -12.82
CA PRO A 336 -1.51 22.55 -12.33
C PRO A 336 -2.90 21.86 -12.44
N ASP A 337 -3.93 22.53 -12.99
CA ASP A 337 -5.30 22.03 -13.18
C ASP A 337 -5.47 20.98 -14.28
N TYR A 338 -4.39 20.55 -14.95
CA TYR A 338 -4.51 19.64 -16.08
C TYR A 338 -5.04 18.26 -15.66
N GLN A 339 -5.79 17.62 -16.55
CA GLN A 339 -6.29 16.26 -16.36
C GLN A 339 -5.91 15.37 -17.54
N SER A 340 -5.52 14.14 -17.25
CA SER A 340 -5.41 13.04 -18.22
C SER A 340 -6.76 12.34 -18.35
N ILE A 341 -7.25 12.18 -19.58
CA ILE A 341 -8.50 11.48 -19.91
C ILE A 341 -8.28 10.47 -21.05
N ASP A 342 -9.04 9.37 -21.02
CA ASP A 342 -9.22 8.52 -22.19
C ASP A 342 -9.95 9.31 -23.28
N CYS A 343 -9.48 9.34 -24.53
CA CYS A 343 -10.14 10.16 -25.56
C CYS A 343 -11.55 9.63 -25.91
N LYS A 344 -11.68 8.30 -25.95
CA LYS A 344 -12.93 7.59 -26.26
C LYS A 344 -13.93 7.72 -25.12
N GLY A 345 -15.16 8.13 -25.44
CA GLY A 345 -16.23 8.34 -24.46
C GLY A 345 -16.11 9.65 -23.68
N ASN A 346 -15.09 10.46 -23.95
CA ASN A 346 -14.88 11.80 -23.40
C ASN A 346 -14.80 12.86 -24.51
N GLU A 347 -15.34 12.58 -25.69
CA GLU A 347 -15.38 13.50 -26.83
C GLU A 347 -16.10 14.81 -26.46
N ASP A 348 -17.06 14.77 -25.54
CA ASP A 348 -17.71 15.96 -24.95
C ASP A 348 -16.76 16.79 -24.07
N LEU A 349 -15.82 16.18 -23.34
CA LEU A 349 -14.80 16.91 -22.59
C LEU A 349 -13.79 17.55 -23.54
N MET A 350 -13.37 16.81 -24.58
CA MET A 350 -12.50 17.35 -25.63
C MET A 350 -13.14 18.55 -26.34
N ARG A 351 -14.45 18.49 -26.65
CA ARG A 351 -15.19 19.65 -27.17
C ARG A 351 -15.20 20.82 -26.21
N GLN A 352 -15.49 20.60 -24.92
CA GLN A 352 -15.54 21.66 -23.91
C GLN A 352 -14.20 22.40 -23.75
N GLU A 353 -13.07 21.72 -23.91
CA GLU A 353 -11.74 22.35 -23.95
C GLU A 353 -11.56 23.23 -25.18
N LEU A 354 -11.88 22.72 -26.36
CA LEU A 354 -11.74 23.41 -27.64
C LEU A 354 -12.70 24.61 -27.74
N ASP A 355 -13.94 24.46 -27.27
CA ASP A 355 -14.93 25.54 -27.12
C ASP A 355 -14.43 26.65 -26.18
N ALA A 356 -13.66 26.27 -25.15
CA ALA A 356 -13.00 27.20 -24.23
C ALA A 356 -11.63 27.69 -24.73
N GLY A 357 -11.25 27.39 -25.98
CA GLY A 357 -10.02 27.86 -26.61
C GLY A 357 -8.75 27.23 -26.07
N ARG A 358 -8.80 25.99 -25.55
CA ARG A 358 -7.65 25.23 -25.03
C ARG A 358 -7.29 24.07 -25.97
N PRO A 359 -6.16 24.15 -26.71
CA PRO A 359 -5.64 23.01 -27.46
C PRO A 359 -5.26 21.86 -26.52
N ILE A 360 -5.51 20.64 -26.97
CA ILE A 360 -5.34 19.40 -26.22
C ILE A 360 -4.06 18.71 -26.69
N LEU A 361 -3.20 18.31 -25.75
CA LEU A 361 -2.01 17.52 -26.05
C LEU A 361 -2.38 16.03 -26.04
N MET A 362 -2.11 15.30 -27.13
CA MET A 362 -2.58 13.92 -27.34
C MET A 362 -1.44 12.99 -27.76
N ASP A 363 -1.41 11.78 -27.20
CA ASP A 363 -0.53 10.69 -27.65
C ASP A 363 -1.26 9.67 -28.53
N GLY A 364 -0.60 8.58 -28.88
CA GLY A 364 -1.14 7.46 -29.63
C GLY A 364 -0.07 6.41 -29.92
N TYR A 365 -0.47 5.13 -29.92
CA TYR A 365 0.40 3.99 -30.16
C TYR A 365 -0.25 3.05 -31.19
N PRO A 366 0.42 2.79 -32.34
CA PRO A 366 0.01 1.73 -33.24
C PRO A 366 0.40 0.36 -32.66
N ARG A 367 -0.02 -0.71 -33.33
CA ARG A 367 0.10 -2.07 -32.78
C ARG A 367 1.53 -2.59 -32.78
N PRO A 368 1.88 -3.46 -31.81
CA PRO A 368 3.02 -4.36 -31.93
C PRO A 368 3.01 -5.13 -33.26
N GLY A 369 4.16 -5.26 -33.91
CA GLY A 369 4.28 -5.94 -35.20
C GLY A 369 3.77 -5.14 -36.41
N THR A 370 3.86 -3.80 -36.36
CA THR A 370 3.58 -2.91 -37.51
C THR A 370 4.84 -2.22 -38.04
N GLY A 371 5.93 -2.23 -37.29
CA GLY A 371 7.14 -1.45 -37.58
C GLY A 371 6.96 0.06 -37.35
N LEU A 372 5.85 0.49 -36.73
CA LEU A 372 5.52 1.89 -36.44
C LEU A 372 5.43 2.19 -34.93
N GLU A 373 5.87 1.23 -34.10
CA GLU A 373 5.57 1.06 -32.66
C GLU A 373 6.15 2.10 -31.70
N ASP A 374 6.93 3.05 -32.21
CA ASP A 374 7.38 4.21 -31.43
C ASP A 374 6.15 5.06 -30.99
N GLY A 375 6.24 5.78 -29.86
CA GLY A 375 5.11 6.58 -29.35
C GLY A 375 4.93 7.90 -30.10
N HIS A 376 3.69 8.28 -30.43
CA HIS A 376 3.40 9.46 -31.25
C HIS A 376 2.58 10.51 -30.51
N ALA A 377 3.16 11.71 -30.33
CA ALA A 377 2.46 12.88 -29.82
C ALA A 377 2.02 13.83 -30.94
N PHE A 378 0.93 14.57 -30.71
CA PHE A 378 0.38 15.60 -31.59
C PHE A 378 -0.59 16.52 -30.81
N VAL A 379 -1.10 17.57 -31.46
CA VAL A 379 -2.05 18.51 -30.84
C VAL A 379 -3.41 18.37 -31.49
N CYS A 380 -4.47 18.26 -30.68
CA CYS A 380 -5.84 18.45 -31.14
C CYS A 380 -6.29 19.86 -30.81
N ASP A 381 -6.67 20.62 -31.83
CA ASP A 381 -6.84 22.07 -31.72
C ASP A 381 -8.11 22.59 -32.42
N GLY A 382 -9.02 21.71 -32.85
CA GLY A 382 -10.30 22.11 -33.42
C GLY A 382 -11.26 20.94 -33.56
N TYR A 383 -12.52 21.21 -33.91
CA TYR A 383 -13.48 20.16 -34.24
C TYR A 383 -14.60 20.66 -35.16
N ALA A 384 -15.16 19.72 -35.92
CA ALA A 384 -16.38 19.88 -36.69
C ALA A 384 -17.49 18.99 -36.11
N LYS A 385 -18.72 19.16 -36.58
CA LYS A 385 -19.85 18.29 -36.23
C LYS A 385 -19.50 16.80 -36.38
N ASP A 386 -20.22 15.97 -35.63
CA ASP A 386 -20.19 14.51 -35.74
C ASP A 386 -18.82 13.89 -35.41
N ASP A 387 -18.15 14.39 -34.35
CA ASP A 387 -16.90 13.86 -33.78
C ASP A 387 -15.66 13.87 -34.70
N TYR A 388 -15.62 14.78 -35.70
CA TYR A 388 -14.41 15.05 -36.47
C TYR A 388 -13.53 16.07 -35.75
N PHE A 389 -12.42 15.61 -35.17
CA PHE A 389 -11.44 16.45 -34.48
C PHE A 389 -10.31 16.86 -35.43
N HIS A 390 -9.85 18.10 -35.33
CA HIS A 390 -8.68 18.58 -36.06
C HIS A 390 -7.41 18.22 -35.31
N PHE A 391 -6.44 17.64 -36.04
CA PHE A 391 -5.13 17.30 -35.53
C PHE A 391 -4.04 18.06 -36.29
N ASN A 392 -3.13 18.67 -35.53
CA ASN A 392 -1.83 19.15 -35.99
C ASN A 392 -0.76 18.13 -35.57
N PHE A 393 -0.16 17.45 -36.54
CA PHE A 393 0.77 16.35 -36.29
C PHE A 393 2.23 16.81 -36.08
N GLY A 394 2.55 18.10 -36.25
CA GLY A 394 3.92 18.61 -36.09
C GLY A 394 4.88 18.15 -37.19
N TRP A 395 4.41 18.09 -38.44
CA TRP A 395 5.21 17.72 -39.63
C TRP A 395 5.08 18.74 -40.77
N SER A 396 5.32 20.03 -40.50
CA SER A 396 5.19 21.12 -41.50
C SER A 396 3.79 21.21 -42.13
N GLY A 397 2.75 20.82 -41.41
CA GLY A 397 1.36 20.79 -41.90
C GLY A 397 1.03 19.57 -42.77
N SER A 398 2.00 18.67 -43.02
CA SER A 398 1.78 17.42 -43.72
C SER A 398 0.77 16.58 -42.93
N GLY A 399 -0.39 16.31 -43.53
CA GLY A 399 -1.44 15.51 -42.90
C GLY A 399 -2.34 16.24 -41.91
N ASP A 400 -2.07 17.49 -41.55
CA ASP A 400 -2.92 18.26 -40.63
C ASP A 400 -4.34 18.38 -41.21
N GLY A 401 -5.37 18.10 -40.40
CA GLY A 401 -6.73 17.97 -40.90
C GLY A 401 -7.72 17.41 -39.88
N TYR A 402 -8.96 17.22 -40.32
CA TYR A 402 -10.07 16.73 -39.50
C TYR A 402 -10.27 15.23 -39.66
N TYR A 403 -10.47 14.52 -38.54
CA TYR A 403 -10.52 13.07 -38.48
C TYR A 403 -11.59 12.59 -37.51
N LEU A 404 -12.42 11.63 -37.95
CA LEU A 404 -13.54 11.08 -37.20
C LEU A 404 -13.05 10.15 -36.09
N LEU A 405 -13.12 10.57 -34.82
CA LEU A 405 -12.59 9.78 -33.71
C LEU A 405 -13.52 8.61 -33.34
N SER A 406 -14.84 8.83 -33.38
CA SER A 406 -15.87 7.85 -33.00
C SER A 406 -15.90 6.58 -33.86
N ARG A 407 -15.26 6.59 -35.04
CA ARG A 407 -15.15 5.43 -35.94
C ARG A 407 -14.02 4.47 -35.59
N VAL A 408 -13.11 4.78 -34.67
CA VAL A 408 -11.97 3.90 -34.30
C VAL A 408 -12.43 2.80 -33.32
N ASN A 409 -12.18 1.52 -33.65
CA ASN A 409 -12.84 0.36 -33.02
C ASN A 409 -12.15 -0.08 -31.71
N PRO A 410 -12.86 -0.09 -30.57
CA PRO A 410 -12.27 -0.37 -29.26
C PRO A 410 -12.07 -1.85 -28.88
N ASN A 411 -12.55 -2.81 -29.68
CA ASN A 411 -12.46 -4.24 -29.32
C ASN A 411 -11.16 -4.92 -29.79
N MET A 412 -10.32 -4.22 -30.56
CA MET A 412 -8.99 -4.67 -30.94
C MET A 412 -8.03 -4.35 -29.80
N LYS A 413 -7.57 -5.37 -29.05
CA LYS A 413 -6.64 -5.21 -27.91
C LYS A 413 -5.32 -4.51 -28.27
N ASP A 414 -4.99 -4.44 -29.55
CA ASP A 414 -3.68 -4.03 -30.03
C ASP A 414 -3.65 -2.65 -30.71
N TYR A 415 -4.78 -1.97 -30.99
CA TYR A 415 -4.76 -0.67 -31.69
C TYR A 415 -5.40 0.48 -30.89
N SER A 416 -4.70 1.62 -30.81
CA SER A 416 -5.23 2.87 -30.24
C SER A 416 -4.63 4.14 -30.88
N VAL A 417 -5.43 4.89 -31.66
CA VAL A 417 -5.13 6.33 -31.82
C VAL A 417 -5.69 6.99 -30.58
N SER A 418 -4.79 7.60 -29.82
CA SER A 418 -5.06 8.35 -28.61
C SER A 418 -5.77 7.60 -27.50
N GLN A 419 -4.95 6.86 -26.74
CA GLN A 419 -5.34 6.48 -25.40
C GLN A 419 -5.46 7.72 -24.52
N THR A 420 -4.52 8.68 -24.59
CA THR A 420 -4.51 9.82 -23.65
C THR A 420 -4.69 11.18 -24.33
N ALA A 421 -5.66 11.95 -23.84
CA ALA A 421 -5.77 13.39 -24.04
C ALA A 421 -5.47 14.11 -22.73
N TYR A 422 -4.63 15.14 -22.79
CA TYR A 422 -4.34 16.02 -21.66
C TYR A 422 -5.06 17.34 -21.85
N ILE A 423 -6.09 17.53 -21.02
CA ILE A 423 -6.99 18.68 -20.99
C ILE A 423 -6.59 19.66 -19.88
N GLY A 424 -7.09 20.90 -19.94
CA GLY A 424 -6.79 21.95 -18.96
C GLY A 424 -5.43 22.65 -19.17
N ILE A 425 -4.75 22.41 -20.30
CA ILE A 425 -3.43 22.98 -20.58
C ILE A 425 -3.55 24.47 -20.95
N GLN A 426 -3.23 25.32 -19.97
CA GLN A 426 -3.25 26.78 -20.11
C GLN A 426 -2.19 27.42 -19.19
N PRO A 427 -1.74 28.66 -19.47
CA PRO A 427 -0.95 29.46 -18.54
C PRO A 427 -1.59 29.54 -17.16
N SER A 428 -0.77 29.47 -16.12
CA SER A 428 -1.19 29.67 -14.73
C SER A 428 -1.77 31.07 -14.51
N LEU A 429 -2.78 31.23 -13.63
CA LEU A 429 -3.36 32.56 -13.35
C LEU A 429 -2.30 33.55 -12.92
N ALA A 430 -1.39 33.12 -12.07
CA ALA A 430 -0.18 33.81 -11.64
C ALA A 430 0.94 32.82 -11.33
N THR A 431 2.19 33.29 -11.26
CA THR A 431 3.36 32.46 -10.93
C THR A 431 4.31 33.25 -10.05
N SER A 432 5.05 32.56 -9.17
CA SER A 432 6.17 33.13 -8.41
C SER A 432 7.33 32.14 -8.35
N ASP A 433 8.54 32.67 -8.21
CA ASP A 433 9.80 31.98 -7.90
C ASP A 433 10.50 32.57 -6.66
N GLU A 434 9.78 33.39 -5.88
CA GLU A 434 10.26 33.98 -4.62
C GLU A 434 10.79 32.91 -3.65
N GLY A 435 11.89 33.22 -2.96
CA GLY A 435 12.50 32.29 -2.00
C GLY A 435 12.95 30.96 -2.60
N ASN A 436 13.20 30.91 -3.91
CA ASN A 436 13.49 29.71 -4.70
C ASN A 436 12.31 28.70 -4.78
N ALA A 437 11.09 29.11 -4.42
CA ALA A 437 9.89 28.27 -4.47
C ALA A 437 9.10 28.52 -5.77
N PHE A 438 8.99 27.53 -6.64
CA PHE A 438 8.15 27.61 -7.83
C PHE A 438 6.69 27.41 -7.45
N VAL A 439 5.89 28.46 -7.58
CA VAL A 439 4.46 28.46 -7.28
C VAL A 439 3.67 28.77 -8.56
N ASN A 440 2.64 27.97 -8.82
CA ASN A 440 1.63 28.22 -9.86
C ASN A 440 0.27 28.39 -9.19
N VAL A 441 -0.55 29.29 -9.71
CA VAL A 441 -1.91 29.54 -9.24
C VAL A 441 -2.93 28.92 -10.19
N THR A 442 -3.72 28.00 -9.65
CA THR A 442 -4.87 27.34 -10.29
C THR A 442 -5.92 28.34 -10.78
N SER A 443 -6.81 27.90 -11.66
CA SER A 443 -7.93 28.67 -12.20
C SER A 443 -8.96 29.11 -11.14
N ASP A 444 -9.06 28.43 -10.00
CA ASP A 444 -9.87 28.86 -8.85
C ASP A 444 -9.13 29.82 -7.88
N GLY A 445 -7.85 30.10 -8.13
CA GLY A 445 -7.06 31.10 -7.41
C GLY A 445 -6.24 30.58 -6.24
N VAL A 446 -5.95 29.28 -6.18
CA VAL A 446 -5.11 28.65 -5.15
C VAL A 446 -3.66 28.54 -5.62
N GLY A 447 -2.74 29.10 -4.85
CA GLY A 447 -1.30 28.90 -5.06
C GLY A 447 -0.86 27.50 -4.65
N VAL A 448 -0.19 26.81 -5.58
CA VAL A 448 0.34 25.46 -5.44
C VAL A 448 1.85 25.49 -5.69
N VAL A 449 2.62 25.04 -4.70
CA VAL A 449 4.07 24.84 -4.86
C VAL A 449 4.30 23.63 -5.75
N VAL A 450 4.95 23.83 -6.89
CA VAL A 450 5.22 22.79 -7.89
C VAL A 450 6.70 22.41 -7.99
N GLY A 451 7.60 23.13 -7.31
CA GLY A 451 9.03 22.78 -7.22
C GLY A 451 9.89 23.90 -6.62
N GLY A 452 11.20 23.82 -6.82
CA GLY A 452 12.18 24.79 -6.32
C GLY A 452 13.58 24.21 -6.21
N TYR A 453 14.55 24.99 -5.72
CA TYR A 453 15.96 24.60 -5.59
C TYR A 453 16.63 25.21 -4.34
N GLY A 454 17.71 24.57 -3.84
CA GLY A 454 18.48 25.04 -2.69
C GLY A 454 17.67 25.16 -1.39
N ASP A 455 17.86 26.25 -0.64
CA ASP A 455 17.02 26.56 0.51
C ASP A 455 15.74 27.26 0.03
N VAL A 456 14.60 26.58 0.18
CA VAL A 456 13.29 26.98 -0.32
C VAL A 456 12.47 27.63 0.80
N VAL A 457 12.04 28.87 0.57
CA VAL A 457 11.09 29.60 1.41
C VAL A 457 9.85 29.88 0.58
N VAL A 458 8.76 29.18 0.88
CA VAL A 458 7.50 29.32 0.12
C VAL A 458 6.81 30.64 0.50
N PRO A 459 6.46 31.51 -0.46
CA PRO A 459 5.74 32.74 -0.16
C PRO A 459 4.30 32.43 0.27
N ALA A 460 3.73 33.24 1.18
CA ALA A 460 2.36 33.04 1.65
C ALA A 460 1.30 33.40 0.60
N THR A 461 1.63 34.31 -0.31
CA THR A 461 0.78 34.72 -1.44
C THR A 461 1.61 34.82 -2.73
N VAL A 462 0.92 34.74 -3.87
CA VAL A 462 1.45 35.18 -5.17
C VAL A 462 0.67 36.42 -5.56
N GLU A 463 1.36 37.49 -5.95
CA GLU A 463 0.75 38.75 -6.39
C GLU A 463 0.82 38.87 -7.92
N LYS A 464 -0.30 39.19 -8.57
CA LYS A 464 -0.32 39.54 -10.01
C LYS A 464 -1.48 40.47 -10.34
N ASP A 465 -1.21 41.50 -11.15
CA ASP A 465 -2.18 42.50 -11.61
C ASP A 465 -2.98 43.16 -10.46
N GLY A 466 -2.35 43.33 -9.29
CA GLY A 466 -2.97 43.89 -8.08
C GLY A 466 -3.88 42.94 -7.32
N LYS A 467 -3.92 41.64 -7.68
CA LYS A 467 -4.64 40.58 -6.97
C LYS A 467 -3.68 39.62 -6.28
N SER A 468 -4.01 39.33 -5.03
CA SER A 468 -3.30 38.39 -4.16
C SER A 468 -3.94 37.01 -4.21
N TYR A 469 -3.12 35.95 -4.27
CA TYR A 469 -3.54 34.56 -4.34
C TYR A 469 -2.84 33.74 -3.23
N PRO A 470 -3.55 33.12 -2.28
CA PRO A 470 -2.94 32.42 -1.15
C PRO A 470 -2.27 31.11 -1.59
N VAL A 471 -1.05 30.84 -1.12
CA VAL A 471 -0.35 29.59 -1.37
C VAL A 471 -0.75 28.56 -0.32
N MET A 472 -1.52 27.55 -0.72
CA MET A 472 -2.20 26.64 0.22
C MET A 472 -1.72 25.19 0.19
N LYS A 473 -1.03 24.78 -0.87
CA LYS A 473 -0.66 23.36 -1.08
C LYS A 473 0.75 23.19 -1.65
N VAL A 474 1.39 22.08 -1.29
CA VAL A 474 2.53 21.54 -2.04
C VAL A 474 2.02 20.40 -2.91
N ARG A 475 2.28 20.45 -4.22
CA ARG A 475 1.82 19.43 -5.17
C ARG A 475 2.45 18.07 -4.86
N ALA A 476 1.72 17.01 -5.19
CA ALA A 476 2.34 15.69 -5.32
C ALA A 476 3.54 15.75 -6.30
N TYR A 477 4.63 15.05 -5.99
CA TYR A 477 5.88 15.03 -6.77
C TYR A 477 6.55 16.41 -7.01
N ALA A 478 6.21 17.47 -6.26
CA ALA A 478 6.74 18.83 -6.50
C ALA A 478 8.27 18.91 -6.50
N PHE A 479 8.94 18.20 -5.58
CA PHE A 479 10.40 18.18 -5.47
C PHE A 479 10.98 16.80 -5.82
N ASN A 480 10.28 16.05 -6.69
CA ASN A 480 10.74 14.76 -7.17
C ASN A 480 11.85 14.93 -8.22
N VAL A 481 13.06 14.49 -7.88
CA VAL A 481 14.16 14.31 -8.84
C VAL A 481 14.05 12.90 -9.45
N PRO A 482 14.05 12.76 -10.79
CA PRO A 482 13.85 11.46 -11.45
C PRO A 482 14.79 10.36 -10.92
N SER A 483 14.21 9.35 -10.27
CA SER A 483 14.94 8.29 -9.60
C SER A 483 15.24 7.12 -10.56
N SER A 484 16.30 7.25 -11.37
CA SER A 484 16.90 6.11 -12.09
C SER A 484 18.41 5.95 -11.83
N SER A 485 19.08 6.97 -11.29
CA SER A 485 20.47 6.87 -10.85
C SER A 485 20.67 7.63 -9.53
N TYR A 486 20.70 6.88 -8.42
CA TYR A 486 21.27 7.35 -7.14
C TYR A 486 22.82 7.38 -7.19
N ASP A 487 23.39 7.60 -8.38
CA ASP A 487 24.82 7.57 -8.65
C ASP A 487 25.52 8.85 -8.19
N THR A 488 26.83 8.72 -8.01
CA THR A 488 27.76 9.77 -7.60
C THR A 488 28.00 10.88 -8.65
N TRP A 489 27.27 10.87 -9.77
CA TRP A 489 27.45 11.83 -10.88
C TRP A 489 26.89 13.22 -10.59
N PHE A 490 26.00 13.34 -9.59
CA PHE A 490 25.36 14.60 -9.21
C PHE A 490 26.11 15.40 -8.11
N GLU A 491 27.29 14.94 -7.68
CA GLU A 491 28.08 15.58 -6.62
C GLU A 491 28.35 17.07 -6.90
N ASP A 492 28.70 17.43 -8.14
CA ASP A 492 29.01 18.82 -8.54
C ASP A 492 27.78 19.75 -8.51
N TYR A 493 26.57 19.19 -8.61
CA TYR A 493 25.30 19.92 -8.59
C TYR A 493 24.60 19.88 -7.21
N LYS A 494 25.24 19.32 -6.18
CA LYS A 494 24.65 19.18 -4.82
C LYS A 494 24.06 20.45 -4.23
N LYS A 495 24.68 21.60 -4.51
CA LYS A 495 24.26 22.94 -4.05
C LYS A 495 22.89 23.38 -4.61
N GLU A 496 22.39 22.70 -5.65
CA GLU A 496 21.17 23.06 -6.37
C GLU A 496 19.97 22.18 -5.96
N PHE A 497 20.20 21.05 -5.29
CA PHE A 497 19.12 20.27 -4.69
C PHE A 497 18.51 20.98 -3.50
N VAL A 498 17.25 20.64 -3.21
CA VAL A 498 16.53 21.23 -2.07
C VAL A 498 17.06 20.66 -0.76
N THR A 499 17.69 21.53 0.03
CA THR A 499 18.32 21.21 1.32
C THR A 499 17.46 21.60 2.51
N LYS A 500 16.66 22.66 2.38
CA LYS A 500 15.77 23.16 3.41
C LYS A 500 14.46 23.63 2.80
N ILE A 501 13.34 23.40 3.50
CA ILE A 501 12.02 23.89 3.09
C ILE A 501 11.34 24.58 4.26
N THR A 502 10.87 25.80 4.04
CA THR A 502 10.06 26.55 5.01
C THR A 502 8.72 26.88 4.38
N LEU A 503 7.65 26.39 5.00
CA LEU A 503 6.26 26.53 4.53
C LEU A 503 5.52 27.59 5.36
N PRO A 504 4.76 28.51 4.72
CA PRO A 504 4.04 29.58 5.42
C PRO A 504 2.73 29.09 6.04
N GLU A 505 2.17 29.87 6.97
CA GLU A 505 0.91 29.56 7.67
C GLU A 505 -0.34 29.46 6.75
N SER A 506 -0.24 29.79 5.46
CA SER A 506 -1.29 29.52 4.48
C SER A 506 -1.32 28.07 3.97
N VAL A 507 -0.22 27.30 4.10
CA VAL A 507 -0.10 25.93 3.57
C VAL A 507 -0.74 24.89 4.49
N THR A 508 -1.74 24.18 3.97
CA THR A 508 -2.55 23.21 4.72
C THR A 508 -2.36 21.76 4.29
N GLU A 509 -1.81 21.51 3.09
CA GLU A 509 -1.65 20.18 2.50
C GLU A 509 -0.28 20.02 1.82
N ILE A 510 0.38 18.89 2.08
CA ILE A 510 1.53 18.39 1.33
C ILE A 510 1.08 17.15 0.55
N GLY A 511 1.28 17.12 -0.76
CA GLY A 511 0.85 16.01 -1.62
C GLY A 511 1.72 14.75 -1.54
N THR A 512 1.21 13.66 -2.10
CA THR A 512 1.88 12.37 -2.28
C THR A 512 3.27 12.53 -2.91
N MET A 513 4.30 11.87 -2.35
CA MET A 513 5.67 11.95 -2.88
C MET A 513 6.18 13.39 -3.11
N ALA A 514 5.76 14.38 -2.30
CA ALA A 514 6.15 15.78 -2.53
C ALA A 514 7.67 16.04 -2.38
N PHE A 515 8.35 15.34 -1.46
CA PHE A 515 9.77 15.53 -1.12
C PHE A 515 10.56 14.21 -1.11
N PRO A 516 10.56 13.40 -2.20
CA PRO A 516 11.16 12.07 -2.22
C PRO A 516 12.70 12.13 -2.40
N SER A 517 13.32 13.25 -2.03
CA SER A 517 14.71 13.59 -2.30
C SER A 517 15.62 13.13 -1.16
N LEU A 518 16.77 12.56 -1.51
CA LEU A 518 17.80 12.23 -0.52
C LEU A 518 18.26 13.45 0.27
N TYR A 519 18.44 14.61 -0.38
CA TYR A 519 19.25 15.73 0.11
C TYR A 519 18.54 16.71 1.04
N LEU A 520 17.22 16.57 1.26
CA LEU A 520 16.48 17.39 2.20
C LEU A 520 17.01 17.15 3.63
N LYS A 521 17.44 18.21 4.32
CA LYS A 521 17.97 18.16 5.70
C LYS A 521 17.07 18.78 6.74
N GLU A 522 16.34 19.83 6.38
CA GLU A 522 15.45 20.56 7.28
C GLU A 522 14.08 20.83 6.61
N VAL A 523 13.00 20.52 7.32
CA VAL A 523 11.64 20.99 6.94
C VAL A 523 11.00 21.72 8.11
N ASN A 524 10.47 22.91 7.84
CA ASN A 524 9.73 23.73 8.79
C ASN A 524 8.26 23.78 8.36
N LEU A 525 7.42 23.08 9.11
CA LEU A 525 5.98 22.98 8.89
C LEU A 525 5.25 24.10 9.65
N PRO A 526 4.17 24.68 9.10
CA PRO A 526 3.37 25.71 9.78
C PRO A 526 2.44 25.09 10.81
N SER A 527 1.79 25.92 11.64
CA SER A 527 0.71 25.46 12.53
C SER A 527 -0.56 25.03 11.80
N SER A 528 -0.72 25.46 10.54
CA SER A 528 -1.89 25.23 9.69
C SER A 528 -1.86 23.93 8.87
N ILE A 529 -0.75 23.19 8.85
CA ILE A 529 -0.67 21.90 8.15
C ILE A 529 -1.70 20.91 8.71
N ARG A 530 -2.49 20.27 7.85
CA ARG A 530 -3.52 19.29 8.24
C ARG A 530 -3.34 17.93 7.60
N LYS A 531 -2.60 17.85 6.50
CA LYS A 531 -2.46 16.62 5.72
C LYS A 531 -1.08 16.50 5.10
N ILE A 532 -0.47 15.34 5.23
CA ILE A 532 0.76 14.94 4.54
C ILE A 532 0.48 13.66 3.77
N GLY A 533 0.54 13.75 2.44
CA GLY A 533 0.16 12.69 1.53
C GLY A 533 1.11 11.50 1.54
N ALA A 534 0.64 10.40 0.96
CA ALA A 534 1.35 9.13 0.96
C ALA A 534 2.80 9.29 0.46
N ASN A 535 3.76 8.67 1.17
CA ASN A 535 5.17 8.66 0.76
C ASN A 535 5.82 10.06 0.59
N ALA A 536 5.26 11.14 1.16
CA ALA A 536 5.75 12.50 0.94
C ALA A 536 7.23 12.71 1.31
N PHE A 537 7.79 11.95 2.25
CA PHE A 537 9.20 11.98 2.68
C PHE A 537 9.92 10.65 2.42
N PHE A 538 9.48 9.92 1.39
CA PHE A 538 10.10 8.67 0.96
C PHE A 538 11.57 8.88 0.59
N TYR A 539 12.46 8.03 1.10
CA TYR A 539 13.91 8.16 0.96
C TYR A 539 14.54 9.51 1.35
N SER A 540 13.91 10.35 2.19
CA SER A 540 14.55 11.54 2.79
C SER A 540 15.63 11.17 3.86
N ARG A 541 16.64 10.38 3.46
CA ARG A 541 17.65 9.76 4.36
C ARG A 541 18.59 10.76 5.03
N TYR A 542 18.79 11.95 4.45
CA TYR A 542 19.54 13.04 5.08
C TYR A 542 18.67 14.03 5.87
N LEU A 543 17.37 13.77 6.04
CA LEU A 543 16.49 14.61 6.85
C LEU A 543 16.90 14.51 8.32
N GLU A 544 17.42 15.59 8.87
CA GLU A 544 17.95 15.68 10.23
C GLU A 544 17.01 16.47 11.15
N LYS A 545 16.24 17.42 10.60
CA LYS A 545 15.38 18.33 11.38
C LYS A 545 13.98 18.49 10.77
N VAL A 546 12.96 18.29 11.61
CA VAL A 546 11.55 18.56 11.31
C VAL A 546 11.03 19.52 12.37
N SER A 547 10.72 20.77 12.03
CA SER A 547 10.21 21.76 13.00
C SER A 547 8.71 22.00 12.81
N ILE A 548 7.99 22.18 13.90
CA ILE A 548 6.56 22.60 13.90
C ILE A 548 6.25 23.44 15.16
N PRO A 549 5.30 24.41 15.14
CA PRO A 549 5.16 25.36 16.25
C PRO A 549 4.67 24.77 17.58
N SER A 550 3.85 23.71 17.57
CA SER A 550 3.28 23.13 18.80
C SER A 550 2.95 21.63 18.67
N VAL A 551 2.72 20.97 19.82
CA VAL A 551 2.26 19.57 19.86
C VAL A 551 0.87 19.44 19.24
N GLU A 552 -0.03 20.40 19.47
CA GLU A 552 -1.37 20.41 18.88
C GLU A 552 -1.34 20.57 17.36
N ALA A 553 -0.38 21.32 16.81
CA ALA A 553 -0.18 21.39 15.37
C ALA A 553 0.25 20.03 14.80
N TRP A 554 1.23 19.37 15.43
CA TRP A 554 1.70 18.04 15.03
C TRP A 554 0.60 16.98 15.07
N LEU A 555 -0.18 16.94 16.16
CA LEU A 555 -1.30 16.02 16.33
C LEU A 555 -2.51 16.33 15.45
N ASN A 556 -2.50 17.46 14.74
CA ASN A 556 -3.50 17.83 13.74
C ASN A 556 -3.13 17.44 12.30
N ILE A 557 -2.01 16.75 12.10
CA ILE A 557 -1.62 16.18 10.81
C ILE A 557 -2.28 14.80 10.63
N ASP A 558 -3.01 14.65 9.52
CA ASP A 558 -3.35 13.36 8.93
C ASP A 558 -2.20 12.88 8.04
N PHE A 559 -1.61 11.74 8.39
CA PHE A 559 -0.52 11.10 7.65
C PHE A 559 -1.10 9.99 6.79
N GLU A 560 -1.22 10.21 5.48
CA GLU A 560 -1.76 9.19 4.58
C GLU A 560 -0.86 7.93 4.57
N PRO A 561 -1.44 6.72 4.55
CA PRO A 561 -0.67 5.48 4.50
C PRO A 561 0.05 5.32 3.15
N ASN A 562 1.11 4.52 3.15
CA ASN A 562 1.89 4.15 1.96
C ASN A 562 0.99 3.53 0.86
N VAL A 563 1.21 3.93 -0.39
CA VAL A 563 0.49 3.44 -1.59
C VAL A 563 1.34 2.53 -2.49
N LEU A 564 2.58 2.24 -2.12
CA LEU A 564 3.48 1.32 -2.83
C LEU A 564 3.17 -0.15 -2.53
N GLU A 565 3.71 -1.05 -3.35
CA GLU A 565 3.51 -2.50 -3.26
C GLU A 565 3.93 -3.12 -1.91
N SER A 566 3.43 -4.33 -1.65
CA SER A 566 3.66 -5.09 -0.43
C SER A 566 5.15 -5.31 -0.14
N GLY A 567 5.63 -4.75 0.97
CA GLY A 567 7.02 -4.89 1.43
C GLY A 567 7.60 -3.61 2.03
N PHE A 568 7.06 -2.45 1.65
CA PHE A 568 7.46 -1.15 2.22
C PHE A 568 6.69 -0.81 3.51
N PRO A 569 7.29 -0.10 4.49
CA PRO A 569 6.59 0.34 5.71
C PRO A 569 5.36 1.20 5.39
N GLN A 570 4.27 1.09 6.15
CA GLN A 570 3.03 1.85 5.86
C GLN A 570 3.12 3.36 6.11
N TYR A 571 4.22 3.87 6.69
CA TYR A 571 4.27 5.17 7.37
C TYR A 571 5.18 6.21 6.69
N MET A 572 5.48 6.04 5.40
CA MET A 572 6.50 6.84 4.68
C MET A 572 6.08 8.28 4.34
N SER A 573 4.88 8.68 4.78
CA SER A 573 4.43 10.09 4.84
C SER A 573 4.94 10.82 6.08
N ASN A 574 5.31 10.12 7.16
CA ASN A 574 5.77 10.76 8.39
C ASN A 574 7.29 11.09 8.32
N PRO A 575 7.70 12.38 8.35
CA PRO A 575 9.09 12.79 8.22
C PRO A 575 10.00 12.45 9.41
N ILE A 576 9.47 11.92 10.53
CA ILE A 576 10.25 11.49 11.71
C ILE A 576 10.30 9.97 11.89
N TRP A 577 9.78 9.20 10.94
CA TRP A 577 9.87 7.73 10.94
C TRP A 577 11.33 7.28 10.83
N ASN A 578 11.82 6.51 11.81
CA ASN A 578 13.17 5.95 11.81
C ASN A 578 13.21 4.62 12.58
N THR A 579 13.22 3.46 11.91
CA THR A 579 13.17 2.16 12.61
C THR A 579 14.39 1.26 12.45
N ASP A 580 15.38 1.72 11.68
CA ASP A 580 16.56 0.98 11.26
C ASP A 580 17.83 1.87 11.15
N ASN A 581 17.78 3.10 11.67
CA ASN A 581 18.79 4.16 11.52
C ASN A 581 19.02 4.64 10.07
N SER A 582 18.17 4.28 9.10
CA SER A 582 18.27 4.78 7.72
C SER A 582 17.75 6.21 7.54
N PHE A 583 16.96 6.71 8.50
CA PHE A 583 16.44 8.07 8.58
C PHE A 583 16.94 8.77 9.85
N LYS A 584 17.08 10.09 9.83
CA LYS A 584 17.63 10.88 10.97
C LYS A 584 16.67 11.93 11.51
N GLY A 585 15.42 11.95 11.08
CA GLY A 585 14.47 13.02 11.36
C GLY A 585 14.23 13.23 12.85
N ARG A 586 14.70 14.37 13.39
CA ARG A 586 14.40 14.81 14.76
C ARG A 586 13.27 15.82 14.73
N LEU A 587 12.22 15.55 15.50
CA LEU A 587 11.12 16.50 15.71
C LEU A 587 11.56 17.63 16.65
N TYR A 588 11.30 18.87 16.24
CA TYR A 588 11.42 20.07 17.06
C TYR A 588 10.03 20.70 17.23
N ILE A 589 9.59 20.83 18.48
CA ILE A 589 8.38 21.58 18.84
C ILE A 589 8.83 22.98 19.25
N GLY A 590 8.51 23.97 18.42
CA GLY A 590 9.19 25.26 18.45
C GLY A 590 10.71 25.07 18.30
N ASP A 591 11.48 25.61 19.24
CA ASP A 591 12.95 25.53 19.22
C ASP A 591 13.53 24.31 19.97
N LYS A 592 12.69 23.38 20.48
CA LYS A 592 13.13 22.26 21.33
C LYS A 592 12.93 20.91 20.67
N GLU A 593 13.96 20.07 20.69
CA GLU A 593 13.83 18.67 20.26
C GLU A 593 12.86 17.91 21.17
N ALA A 594 11.98 17.09 20.58
CA ALA A 594 10.89 16.41 21.26
C ALA A 594 11.34 15.11 21.97
N THR A 595 12.27 15.21 22.93
CA THR A 595 12.72 14.04 23.71
C THR A 595 11.66 13.55 24.71
N ASP A 596 10.79 14.46 25.15
CA ASP A 596 9.74 14.25 26.13
C ASP A 596 8.57 15.18 25.78
N ILE A 597 7.35 14.64 25.66
CA ILE A 597 6.18 15.42 25.23
C ILE A 597 5.05 15.39 26.26
N VAL A 598 4.31 16.48 26.33
CA VAL A 598 3.01 16.58 27.01
C VAL A 598 1.94 16.66 25.94
N ILE A 599 0.97 15.75 25.99
CA ILE A 599 -0.26 15.80 25.18
C ILE A 599 -1.28 16.62 25.99
N PRO A 600 -1.62 17.85 25.57
CA PRO A 600 -2.43 18.76 26.38
C PRO A 600 -3.92 18.40 26.35
N ALA A 601 -4.66 18.81 27.37
CA ALA A 601 -6.09 18.52 27.56
C ALA A 601 -7.01 19.04 26.42
N SER A 602 -6.50 19.94 25.59
CA SER A 602 -7.15 20.44 24.36
C SER A 602 -7.23 19.38 23.24
N VAL A 603 -6.36 18.37 23.27
CA VAL A 603 -6.29 17.31 22.27
C VAL A 603 -7.30 16.21 22.59
N LYS A 604 -8.21 15.94 21.65
CA LYS A 604 -9.21 14.86 21.77
C LYS A 604 -8.74 13.52 21.22
N GLU A 605 -7.91 13.55 20.19
CA GLU A 605 -7.38 12.37 19.53
C GLU A 605 -5.89 12.57 19.23
N VAL A 606 -5.05 11.63 19.67
CA VAL A 606 -3.72 11.46 19.10
C VAL A 606 -3.92 10.71 17.79
N ARG A 607 -3.74 11.40 16.65
CA ARG A 607 -3.97 10.80 15.32
C ARG A 607 -3.08 9.58 15.07
N SER A 608 -3.53 8.71 14.17
CA SER A 608 -2.76 7.57 13.70
C SER A 608 -1.38 7.99 13.19
N TYR A 609 -0.39 7.15 13.42
CA TYR A 609 0.99 7.31 12.96
C TYR A 609 1.77 8.55 13.46
N ALA A 610 1.21 9.39 14.35
CA ALA A 610 1.78 10.69 14.70
C ALA A 610 3.25 10.66 15.20
N PHE A 611 3.62 9.70 16.06
CA PHE A 611 4.99 9.49 16.55
C PHE A 611 5.53 8.11 16.15
N CYS A 612 4.96 7.49 15.11
CA CYS A 612 5.33 6.16 14.64
C CYS A 612 6.85 6.08 14.40
N GLY A 613 7.50 5.08 14.98
CA GLY A 613 8.93 4.81 14.84
C GLY A 613 9.88 5.86 15.42
N TYR A 614 9.41 6.87 16.16
CA TYR A 614 10.28 7.96 16.61
C TYR A 614 11.19 7.57 17.79
N GLN A 615 12.41 7.11 17.51
CA GLN A 615 13.35 6.54 18.50
C GLN A 615 13.89 7.52 19.56
N PHE A 616 13.67 8.82 19.39
CA PHE A 616 14.23 9.84 20.28
C PHE A 616 13.29 10.25 21.43
N LEU A 617 12.03 9.78 21.40
CA LEU A 617 11.04 10.07 22.44
C LEU A 617 11.18 9.09 23.63
N ASN A 618 11.63 9.61 24.78
CA ASN A 618 11.86 8.86 26.01
C ASN A 618 10.59 8.70 26.84
N SER A 619 9.73 9.73 26.88
CA SER A 619 8.49 9.71 27.63
C SER A 619 7.38 10.55 26.99
N VAL A 620 6.14 10.12 27.23
CA VAL A 620 4.92 10.85 26.91
C VAL A 620 4.09 10.98 28.17
N THR A 621 3.66 12.22 28.46
CA THR A 621 2.70 12.54 29.51
C THR A 621 1.41 12.98 28.83
N PHE A 622 0.26 12.50 29.30
CA PHE A 622 -1.04 12.93 28.80
C PHE A 622 -1.78 13.69 29.90
N GLU A 623 -2.35 14.84 29.57
CA GLU A 623 -3.33 15.50 30.42
C GLU A 623 -4.72 14.86 30.23
N GLU A 624 -5.59 15.01 31.23
CA GLU A 624 -6.97 14.53 31.15
C GLU A 624 -7.78 15.35 30.13
N GLY A 625 -8.36 14.66 29.14
CA GLY A 625 -9.08 15.28 28.04
C GLY A 625 -9.00 14.48 26.74
N VAL A 626 -7.93 13.70 26.56
CA VAL A 626 -7.70 12.79 25.42
C VAL A 626 -8.68 11.62 25.48
N GLU A 627 -9.43 11.39 24.42
CA GLU A 627 -10.47 10.35 24.37
C GLU A 627 -10.07 9.15 23.49
N LYS A 628 -9.16 9.35 22.53
CA LYS A 628 -8.71 8.32 21.59
C LYS A 628 -7.23 8.43 21.27
N ILE A 629 -6.59 7.27 21.08
CA ILE A 629 -5.22 7.15 20.57
C ILE A 629 -5.28 6.30 19.29
N GLY A 630 -4.83 6.85 18.17
CA GLY A 630 -4.97 6.27 16.84
C GLY A 630 -4.06 5.06 16.58
N THR A 631 -4.27 4.43 15.43
CA THR A 631 -3.50 3.27 14.97
C THR A 631 -2.02 3.62 14.87
N SER A 632 -1.16 2.78 15.47
CA SER A 632 0.30 2.93 15.46
C SER A 632 0.82 4.31 15.89
N ALA A 633 0.06 5.09 16.67
CA ALA A 633 0.41 6.45 17.06
C ALA A 633 1.79 6.58 17.74
N PHE A 634 2.20 5.57 18.50
CA PHE A 634 3.49 5.40 19.17
C PHE A 634 4.09 4.01 18.89
N GLU A 635 3.76 3.38 17.75
CA GLU A 635 4.37 2.09 17.37
C GLU A 635 5.89 2.24 17.27
N ARG A 636 6.64 1.30 17.84
CA ARG A 636 8.11 1.24 17.89
C ARG A 636 8.77 2.47 18.54
N VAL A 637 8.06 3.19 19.41
CA VAL A 637 8.64 4.25 20.23
C VAL A 637 9.21 3.64 21.53
N PRO A 638 10.47 3.92 21.92
CA PRO A 638 11.12 3.30 23.07
C PRO A 638 10.68 3.88 24.44
N LEU A 639 9.37 4.11 24.61
CA LEU A 639 8.77 4.64 25.84
C LEU A 639 9.05 3.69 27.00
N LYS A 640 9.83 4.16 27.99
CA LYS A 640 10.15 3.42 29.23
C LYS A 640 9.04 3.47 30.28
N ARG A 641 8.13 4.44 30.13
CA ARG A 641 6.90 4.60 30.91
C ARG A 641 5.93 5.49 30.12
N PHE A 642 4.65 5.23 30.27
CA PHE A 642 3.55 6.09 29.82
C PHE A 642 2.33 5.79 30.68
N ASN A 643 1.47 6.79 30.86
CA ASN A 643 0.20 6.64 31.57
C ASN A 643 -0.94 6.84 30.57
N ILE A 644 -1.91 5.94 30.53
CA ILE A 644 -3.15 6.13 29.77
C ILE A 644 -4.10 6.93 30.68
N PRO A 645 -4.51 8.18 30.34
CA PRO A 645 -5.35 8.98 31.22
C PRO A 645 -6.78 8.43 31.27
N SER A 646 -7.50 8.75 32.36
CA SER A 646 -8.82 8.17 32.66
C SER A 646 -9.89 8.47 31.60
N THR A 647 -9.69 9.54 30.84
CA THR A 647 -10.54 9.96 29.72
C THR A 647 -10.43 9.12 28.44
N VAL A 648 -9.37 8.31 28.25
CA VAL A 648 -9.21 7.49 27.04
C VAL A 648 -10.23 6.35 27.01
N LYS A 649 -11.00 6.30 25.93
CA LYS A 649 -12.01 5.26 25.65
C LYS A 649 -11.49 4.22 24.66
N GLU A 650 -10.62 4.63 23.76
CA GLU A 650 -10.16 3.82 22.63
C GLU A 650 -8.67 3.96 22.34
N ILE A 651 -8.01 2.83 22.12
CA ILE A 651 -6.63 2.73 21.64
C ILE A 651 -6.62 1.83 20.39
N GLY A 652 -6.17 2.40 19.27
CA GLY A 652 -6.12 1.76 17.95
C GLY A 652 -5.11 0.61 17.86
N VAL A 653 -5.18 -0.13 16.74
CA VAL A 653 -4.26 -1.24 16.45
C VAL A 653 -2.81 -0.75 16.53
N LYS A 654 -1.93 -1.54 17.15
CA LYS A 654 -0.49 -1.25 17.32
C LYS A 654 -0.11 0.08 17.98
N ALA A 655 -1.06 0.82 18.58
CA ALA A 655 -0.84 2.19 19.05
C ALA A 655 0.41 2.40 19.92
N PHE A 656 0.76 1.47 20.81
CA PHE A 656 2.01 1.46 21.59
C PHE A 656 2.86 0.21 21.34
N TYR A 657 2.67 -0.48 20.20
CA TYR A 657 3.36 -1.73 19.92
C TYR A 657 4.89 -1.55 19.96
N ASN A 658 5.62 -2.52 20.52
CA ASN A 658 7.09 -2.51 20.63
C ASN A 658 7.63 -1.35 21.49
N HIS A 659 6.95 -1.03 22.60
CA HIS A 659 7.45 -0.10 23.63
C HIS A 659 8.42 -0.76 24.63
N GLN A 660 9.02 0.05 25.53
CA GLN A 660 9.99 -0.41 26.54
C GLN A 660 9.47 -0.41 28.00
N ALA A 661 8.26 0.08 28.28
CA ALA A 661 7.70 0.06 29.63
C ALA A 661 7.52 -1.37 30.17
N SER A 662 7.84 -1.56 31.46
CA SER A 662 7.66 -2.84 32.16
C SER A 662 6.24 -3.06 32.67
N THR A 663 5.51 -1.99 32.96
CA THR A 663 4.12 -2.08 33.43
C THR A 663 3.21 -1.21 32.58
N VAL A 664 1.98 -1.67 32.35
CA VAL A 664 0.95 -0.92 31.61
C VAL A 664 -0.33 -0.88 32.44
N SER A 665 -0.78 0.32 32.78
CA SER A 665 -2.01 0.54 33.57
C SER A 665 -3.19 0.87 32.67
N ILE A 666 -4.29 0.12 32.85
CA ILE A 666 -5.55 0.22 32.11
C ILE A 666 -6.57 0.97 32.98
N PRO A 667 -6.94 2.23 32.66
CA PRO A 667 -7.87 3.02 33.47
C PRO A 667 -9.32 2.56 33.31
N ALA A 668 -10.21 2.94 34.24
CA ALA A 668 -11.62 2.59 34.20
C ALA A 668 -12.36 2.96 32.89
N GLY A 669 -11.96 4.06 32.24
CA GLY A 669 -12.57 4.57 31.01
C GLY A 669 -12.25 3.80 29.73
N LEU A 670 -11.16 3.01 29.70
CA LEU A 670 -10.69 2.35 28.49
C LEU A 670 -11.57 1.13 28.16
N ILE A 671 -12.31 1.21 27.05
CA ILE A 671 -13.28 0.18 26.63
C ILE A 671 -12.91 -0.55 25.34
N ASN A 672 -12.08 0.05 24.49
CA ASN A 672 -11.63 -0.49 23.20
C ASN A 672 -10.10 -0.51 23.13
N VAL A 673 -9.51 -1.68 22.92
CA VAL A 673 -8.08 -1.89 22.70
C VAL A 673 -7.91 -2.75 21.45
N GLY A 674 -7.24 -2.21 20.43
CA GLY A 674 -6.95 -2.90 19.16
C GLY A 674 -5.92 -4.02 19.28
N SER A 675 -5.74 -4.81 18.21
CA SER A 675 -4.67 -5.82 18.13
C SER A 675 -3.30 -5.19 18.42
N GLU A 676 -2.47 -5.88 19.20
CA GLU A 676 -1.09 -5.48 19.58
C GLU A 676 -0.95 -4.09 20.22
N ALA A 677 -2.06 -3.41 20.52
CA ALA A 677 -2.08 -1.98 20.82
C ALA A 677 -1.25 -1.59 22.06
N LEU A 678 -1.01 -2.54 22.95
CA LEU A 678 -0.26 -2.38 24.19
C LEU A 678 0.89 -3.39 24.32
N GLY A 679 1.29 -4.07 23.24
CA GLY A 679 2.36 -5.06 23.30
C GLY A 679 3.75 -4.42 23.35
N GLY A 680 4.62 -4.86 24.25
CA GLY A 680 5.93 -4.25 24.49
C GLY A 680 6.99 -5.25 24.93
N ASN A 681 8.26 -4.97 24.65
CA ASN A 681 9.35 -5.95 24.74
C ASN A 681 9.67 -6.38 26.17
N TYR A 682 9.43 -5.50 27.14
CA TYR A 682 9.79 -5.69 28.55
C TYR A 682 8.59 -5.74 29.48
N ILE A 683 7.36 -5.80 28.94
CA ILE A 683 6.14 -5.87 29.78
C ILE A 683 6.23 -7.08 30.68
N SER A 684 6.07 -6.80 31.97
CA SER A 684 6.13 -7.75 33.07
C SER A 684 4.78 -7.97 33.74
N GLU A 685 3.89 -6.98 33.70
CA GLU A 685 2.50 -7.07 34.13
C GLU A 685 1.61 -5.99 33.51
N TYR A 686 0.33 -6.32 33.33
CA TYR A 686 -0.76 -5.37 33.15
C TYR A 686 -1.46 -5.13 34.50
N ILE A 687 -1.79 -3.88 34.78
CA ILE A 687 -2.59 -3.47 35.94
C ILE A 687 -3.90 -2.91 35.40
N VAL A 688 -5.05 -3.38 35.89
CA VAL A 688 -6.37 -2.93 35.43
C VAL A 688 -7.14 -2.34 36.59
N ASP A 689 -7.70 -1.14 36.40
CA ASP A 689 -8.61 -0.49 37.34
C ASP A 689 -9.78 -1.42 37.69
N GLU A 690 -10.06 -1.59 38.98
CA GLU A 690 -11.12 -2.48 39.47
C GLU A 690 -12.50 -2.15 38.88
N ASN A 691 -12.72 -0.89 38.49
CA ASN A 691 -13.95 -0.36 37.91
C ASN A 691 -14.01 -0.47 36.38
N ASN A 692 -12.94 -0.92 35.71
CA ASN A 692 -12.95 -1.08 34.26
C ASN A 692 -14.03 -2.12 33.83
N PRO A 693 -14.99 -1.76 32.96
CA PRO A 693 -16.12 -2.62 32.62
C PRO A 693 -15.80 -3.68 31.56
N LYS A 694 -14.62 -3.62 30.93
CA LYS A 694 -14.26 -4.41 29.73
C LYS A 694 -13.05 -5.33 29.93
N TYR A 695 -12.15 -4.98 30.83
CA TYR A 695 -10.87 -5.67 31.02
C TYR A 695 -10.69 -6.14 32.47
N ASN A 696 -9.76 -7.07 32.65
CA ASN A 696 -9.33 -7.58 33.94
C ASN A 696 -7.86 -8.03 33.83
N ALA A 697 -7.06 -7.80 34.86
CA ALA A 697 -5.71 -8.34 34.96
C ALA A 697 -5.65 -9.43 36.03
N TYR A 698 -5.08 -10.59 35.70
CA TYR A 698 -4.87 -11.68 36.65
C TYR A 698 -3.49 -12.28 36.43
N GLN A 699 -2.68 -12.35 37.49
CA GLN A 699 -1.24 -12.68 37.42
C GLN A 699 -0.50 -11.86 36.35
N GLY A 700 -0.79 -10.55 36.28
CA GLY A 700 -0.23 -9.63 35.29
C GLY A 700 -0.66 -9.86 33.83
N ILE A 701 -1.47 -10.88 33.51
CA ILE A 701 -1.98 -11.14 32.16
C ILE A 701 -3.28 -10.34 31.93
N LEU A 702 -3.42 -9.74 30.75
CA LEU A 702 -4.60 -8.99 30.35
C LEU A 702 -5.68 -9.92 29.75
N TYR A 703 -6.89 -9.82 30.30
CA TYR A 703 -8.08 -10.54 29.87
C TYR A 703 -9.25 -9.57 29.61
N ASP A 704 -10.33 -10.09 29.03
CA ASP A 704 -11.64 -9.47 29.15
C ASP A 704 -12.14 -9.46 30.61
N ARG A 705 -13.15 -8.65 30.91
CA ARG A 705 -13.70 -8.51 32.27
C ARG A 705 -14.10 -9.85 32.90
N SER A 706 -14.60 -10.80 32.11
CA SER A 706 -15.06 -12.10 32.59
C SER A 706 -13.95 -13.17 32.70
N ARG A 707 -12.71 -12.86 32.31
CA ARG A 707 -11.56 -13.80 32.23
C ARG A 707 -11.85 -15.03 31.37
N ARG A 708 -12.64 -14.84 30.32
CA ARG A 708 -13.02 -15.84 29.30
C ARG A 708 -12.21 -15.71 28.02
N THR A 709 -11.64 -14.55 27.76
CA THR A 709 -10.78 -14.28 26.60
C THR A 709 -9.45 -13.73 27.09
N LEU A 710 -8.35 -14.42 26.77
CA LEU A 710 -7.00 -13.90 26.96
C LEU A 710 -6.71 -12.90 25.83
N ILE A 711 -6.23 -11.71 26.21
CA ILE A 711 -5.97 -10.59 25.29
C ILE A 711 -4.47 -10.41 25.05
N HIS A 712 -3.66 -10.40 26.11
CA HIS A 712 -2.20 -10.31 25.99
C HIS A 712 -1.49 -10.83 27.25
N CYS A 713 -0.51 -11.70 27.06
CA CYS A 713 0.39 -12.19 28.11
C CYS A 713 1.71 -11.37 28.12
N PRO A 714 2.20 -10.89 29.27
CA PRO A 714 3.51 -10.24 29.39
C PRO A 714 4.67 -11.04 28.79
N ASN A 715 5.69 -10.31 28.32
CA ASN A 715 6.93 -10.86 27.74
C ASN A 715 8.03 -11.12 28.77
N TYR A 716 7.82 -10.70 30.02
CA TYR A 716 8.72 -10.87 31.15
C TYR A 716 7.86 -11.22 32.38
N ARG A 717 8.44 -11.80 33.43
CA ARG A 717 7.79 -11.91 34.76
C ARG A 717 8.83 -11.62 35.84
N PRO A 718 8.68 -10.56 36.68
CA PRO A 718 9.68 -10.23 37.68
C PRO A 718 9.58 -11.25 38.83
N GLY A 719 10.68 -11.93 39.13
CA GLY A 719 10.72 -12.97 40.16
C GLY A 719 11.26 -14.31 39.65
N PHE A 720 11.09 -14.59 38.35
CA PHE A 720 11.82 -15.66 37.67
C PHE A 720 13.21 -15.13 37.32
N ARG A 721 14.23 -15.51 38.11
CA ARG A 721 15.61 -15.09 37.88
C ARG A 721 16.21 -15.76 36.63
N GLU A 722 17.21 -15.11 36.06
CA GLU A 722 17.90 -15.53 34.82
C GLU A 722 18.65 -16.88 34.94
N ASP A 723 18.73 -17.47 36.13
CA ASP A 723 19.31 -18.79 36.40
C ASP A 723 18.28 -19.94 36.38
N LYS A 724 18.04 -20.43 35.15
CA LYS A 724 17.57 -21.80 34.81
C LYS A 724 16.09 -22.18 35.03
N VAL A 725 15.20 -21.27 35.41
CA VAL A 725 13.75 -21.59 35.42
C VAL A 725 13.13 -21.16 34.09
N ARG A 726 12.41 -22.08 33.43
CA ARG A 726 11.68 -21.80 32.18
C ARG A 726 10.65 -20.68 32.42
N ASN A 727 10.43 -19.81 31.44
CA ASN A 727 9.31 -18.87 31.48
C ASN A 727 8.02 -19.65 31.20
N VAL A 728 7.29 -20.01 32.26
CA VAL A 728 6.07 -20.82 32.20
C VAL A 728 4.83 -19.96 32.43
N VAL A 729 3.82 -20.11 31.56
CA VAL A 729 2.51 -19.46 31.72
C VAL A 729 1.42 -20.50 31.87
N GLY A 730 0.64 -20.40 32.96
CA GLY A 730 -0.61 -21.13 33.14
C GLY A 730 -1.80 -20.25 32.80
N VAL A 731 -2.64 -20.67 31.83
CA VAL A 731 -3.86 -19.94 31.48
C VAL A 731 -5.04 -20.44 32.36
N PRO A 732 -5.80 -19.57 33.05
CA PRO A 732 -6.86 -20.00 33.97
C PRO A 732 -8.02 -20.75 33.30
N SER A 733 -8.61 -21.71 34.01
CA SER A 733 -9.73 -22.56 33.54
C SER A 733 -11.04 -21.82 33.18
N SER A 734 -11.13 -20.52 33.44
CA SER A 734 -12.21 -19.67 32.94
C SER A 734 -12.06 -19.30 31.46
N VAL A 735 -10.84 -19.36 30.91
CA VAL A 735 -10.52 -18.93 29.54
C VAL A 735 -11.04 -19.96 28.53
N ILE A 736 -11.80 -19.47 27.56
CA ILE A 736 -12.34 -20.22 26.43
C ILE A 736 -11.76 -19.77 25.07
N ALA A 737 -11.20 -18.57 25.01
CA ALA A 737 -10.71 -17.95 23.77
C ALA A 737 -9.34 -17.27 23.96
N ILE A 738 -8.51 -17.30 22.93
CA ILE A 738 -7.19 -16.66 22.85
C ILE A 738 -7.16 -15.79 21.60
N ARG A 739 -6.76 -14.52 21.75
CA ARG A 739 -6.73 -13.54 20.64
C ARG A 739 -5.45 -13.56 19.82
N SER A 740 -5.48 -12.96 18.63
CA SER A 740 -4.29 -12.71 17.82
C SER A 740 -3.22 -11.97 18.62
N HIS A 741 -1.94 -12.31 18.42
CA HIS A 741 -0.80 -11.70 19.11
C HIS A 741 -0.84 -11.77 20.65
N SER A 742 -1.50 -12.79 21.22
CA SER A 742 -1.63 -12.97 22.67
C SER A 742 -0.30 -13.27 23.38
N PHE A 743 0.69 -13.84 22.70
CA PHE A 743 1.95 -14.32 23.30
C PHE A 743 3.17 -13.82 22.50
N GLY A 744 4.26 -13.48 23.20
CA GLY A 744 5.52 -13.05 22.60
C GLY A 744 6.76 -13.88 22.99
N ASP A 745 7.93 -13.39 22.58
CA ASP A 745 9.08 -14.26 22.24
C ASP A 745 9.82 -14.93 23.39
N ASN A 746 9.67 -14.43 24.62
CA ASN A 746 10.36 -15.01 25.77
C ASN A 746 9.62 -16.21 26.39
N LEU A 747 8.46 -16.62 25.85
CA LEU A 747 7.68 -17.74 26.37
C LEU A 747 8.36 -19.08 26.02
N GLU A 748 8.79 -19.85 27.03
CA GLU A 748 9.40 -21.17 26.80
C GLU A 748 8.41 -22.33 26.97
N GLN A 749 7.43 -22.17 27.86
CA GLN A 749 6.45 -23.20 28.16
C GLN A 749 5.06 -22.57 28.40
N LEU A 750 4.03 -23.15 27.80
CA LEU A 750 2.64 -22.69 27.94
C LEU A 750 1.73 -23.83 28.34
N THR A 751 0.77 -23.55 29.21
CA THR A 751 -0.28 -24.48 29.60
C THR A 751 -1.66 -23.90 29.29
N LEU A 752 -2.40 -24.57 28.42
CA LEU A 752 -3.78 -24.21 28.06
C LEU A 752 -4.80 -25.13 28.74
N PRO A 753 -5.83 -24.58 29.40
CA PRO A 753 -6.81 -25.35 30.15
C PRO A 753 -7.77 -26.10 29.22
N PRO A 754 -8.46 -27.15 29.72
CA PRO A 754 -9.42 -27.94 28.94
C PRO A 754 -10.67 -27.17 28.51
N SER A 755 -10.79 -25.90 28.90
CA SER A 755 -11.85 -24.95 28.56
C SER A 755 -11.63 -24.21 27.23
N VAL A 756 -10.40 -24.15 26.69
CA VAL A 756 -10.12 -23.42 25.42
C VAL A 756 -10.86 -24.05 24.25
N ARG A 757 -11.54 -23.24 23.44
CA ARG A 757 -12.34 -23.65 22.26
C ARG A 757 -11.97 -22.90 20.99
N SER A 758 -11.31 -21.75 21.08
CA SER A 758 -10.89 -20.95 19.92
C SER A 758 -9.55 -20.28 20.19
N ILE A 759 -8.66 -20.34 19.19
CA ILE A 759 -7.40 -19.62 19.14
C ILE A 759 -7.41 -18.87 17.82
N GLU A 760 -7.31 -17.54 17.87
CA GLU A 760 -7.28 -16.70 16.67
C GLU A 760 -5.97 -16.85 15.89
N ASP A 761 -5.97 -16.43 14.63
CA ASP A 761 -4.74 -16.36 13.82
C ASP A 761 -3.71 -15.43 14.47
N GLU A 762 -2.43 -15.69 14.22
CA GLU A 762 -1.29 -14.94 14.77
C GLU A 762 -1.19 -14.94 16.32
N ALA A 763 -1.98 -15.74 17.05
CA ALA A 763 -1.88 -15.86 18.52
C ALA A 763 -0.46 -16.22 19.02
N PHE A 764 0.31 -16.94 18.20
CA PHE A 764 1.67 -17.43 18.50
C PHE A 764 2.75 -16.89 17.55
N VAL A 765 2.46 -15.88 16.71
CA VAL A 765 3.38 -15.36 15.68
C VAL A 765 4.78 -15.01 16.20
N SER A 766 4.87 -14.55 17.45
CA SER A 766 6.11 -14.10 18.06
C SER A 766 6.72 -15.09 19.05
N THR A 767 6.28 -16.35 19.16
CA THR A 767 6.78 -17.27 20.21
C THR A 767 7.93 -18.19 19.74
N SER A 768 9.07 -17.65 19.28
CA SER A 768 10.16 -18.46 18.69
C SER A 768 10.91 -19.33 19.72
N ARG A 769 10.81 -19.02 21.02
CA ARG A 769 11.43 -19.78 22.10
C ARG A 769 10.54 -20.84 22.75
N LEU A 770 9.29 -20.99 22.30
CA LEU A 770 8.36 -21.97 22.85
C LEU A 770 8.89 -23.39 22.58
N LYS A 771 9.06 -24.18 23.65
CA LYS A 771 9.57 -25.56 23.60
C LYS A 771 8.48 -26.56 23.92
N ASP A 772 7.63 -26.26 24.90
CA ASP A 772 6.66 -27.21 25.44
C ASP A 772 5.28 -26.54 25.61
N LEU A 773 4.26 -27.11 24.96
CA LEU A 773 2.87 -26.65 25.00
C LEU A 773 1.99 -27.76 25.59
N TYR A 774 1.41 -27.52 26.76
CA TYR A 774 0.57 -28.48 27.48
C TYR A 774 -0.91 -28.19 27.22
N LEU A 775 -1.64 -29.19 26.69
CA LEU A 775 -3.04 -29.12 26.34
C LEU A 775 -3.81 -30.23 27.06
N TYR A 776 -4.85 -29.87 27.82
CA TYR A 776 -5.61 -30.82 28.64
C TYR A 776 -6.89 -31.33 27.97
N THR A 777 -6.99 -31.20 26.64
CA THR A 777 -8.15 -31.59 25.84
C THR A 777 -7.90 -32.91 25.09
N MET A 778 -8.86 -33.84 25.13
CA MET A 778 -8.82 -35.08 24.33
C MET A 778 -8.98 -34.87 22.82
N GLN A 779 -9.40 -33.67 22.40
CA GLN A 779 -9.60 -33.30 21.00
C GLN A 779 -8.88 -31.97 20.72
N PRO A 780 -8.17 -31.84 19.59
CA PRO A 780 -7.46 -30.62 19.23
C PRO A 780 -8.41 -29.43 19.04
N VAL A 781 -7.97 -28.26 19.47
CA VAL A 781 -8.65 -26.99 19.16
C VAL A 781 -8.41 -26.65 17.68
N PRO A 782 -9.43 -26.28 16.89
CA PRO A 782 -9.23 -25.87 15.50
C PRO A 782 -8.33 -24.63 15.40
N ILE A 783 -7.31 -24.70 14.54
CA ILE A 783 -6.33 -23.63 14.25
C ILE A 783 -5.98 -23.62 12.76
N THR A 784 -5.29 -22.58 12.30
CA THR A 784 -4.82 -22.45 10.91
C THR A 784 -3.29 -22.33 10.87
N THR A 785 -2.70 -22.40 9.67
CA THR A 785 -1.26 -22.11 9.48
C THR A 785 -0.88 -20.69 9.85
N SER A 786 -1.84 -19.75 9.85
CA SER A 786 -1.64 -18.36 10.25
C SER A 786 -1.59 -18.19 11.78
N THR A 787 -2.11 -19.14 12.57
CA THR A 787 -2.06 -19.12 14.05
C THR A 787 -0.62 -18.97 14.61
N PHE A 788 0.39 -19.44 13.86
CA PHE A 788 1.82 -19.30 14.17
C PHE A 788 2.59 -18.41 13.16
N HIS A 789 1.92 -17.86 12.14
CA HIS A 789 2.45 -17.11 10.99
C HIS A 789 3.47 -17.87 10.12
N MET A 790 3.37 -17.72 8.79
CA MET A 790 4.10 -18.57 7.84
C MET A 790 5.44 -17.98 7.40
N ASN A 791 6.52 -18.76 7.57
CA ASN A 791 7.65 -18.88 6.62
C ASN A 791 8.72 -19.93 7.02
N ALA A 792 8.63 -20.55 8.22
CA ALA A 792 9.61 -21.55 8.66
C ALA A 792 8.96 -22.80 9.29
N THR A 793 8.64 -23.80 8.45
CA THR A 793 8.25 -25.16 8.88
C THR A 793 9.30 -25.86 9.75
N SER A 794 10.51 -25.30 9.85
CA SER A 794 11.65 -25.78 10.63
C SER A 794 11.69 -25.31 12.10
N MET A 795 10.68 -24.59 12.57
CA MET A 795 10.52 -24.22 13.99
C MET A 795 9.53 -25.12 14.74
N TRP A 796 8.41 -25.50 14.11
CA TRP A 796 7.28 -26.15 14.81
C TRP A 796 7.55 -27.59 15.23
N ASN A 797 8.36 -28.31 14.45
CA ASN A 797 8.82 -29.66 14.77
C ASN A 797 9.74 -29.74 16.00
N LYS A 798 10.10 -28.59 16.61
CA LYS A 798 10.84 -28.49 17.87
C LYS A 798 9.95 -28.23 19.07
N VAL A 799 8.66 -27.95 18.86
CA VAL A 799 7.68 -27.76 19.94
C VAL A 799 7.10 -29.12 20.30
N ASN A 800 7.25 -29.49 21.57
CA ASN A 800 6.57 -30.63 22.17
C ASN A 800 5.15 -30.21 22.53
N VAL A 801 4.16 -30.87 21.95
CA VAL A 801 2.75 -30.68 22.33
C VAL A 801 2.36 -31.84 23.24
N HIS A 802 2.29 -31.55 24.53
CA HIS A 802 1.93 -32.50 25.56
C HIS A 802 0.40 -32.61 25.62
N VAL A 803 -0.14 -33.81 25.44
CA VAL A 803 -1.57 -34.10 25.41
C VAL A 803 -1.92 -35.30 26.30
N PRO A 804 -3.20 -35.50 26.68
CA PRO A 804 -3.56 -36.61 27.55
C PRO A 804 -3.39 -37.97 26.85
N TYR A 805 -3.13 -39.02 27.63
CA TYR A 805 -3.05 -40.39 27.13
C TYR A 805 -4.30 -40.78 26.31
N GLY A 806 -4.10 -41.19 25.07
CA GLY A 806 -5.17 -41.56 24.14
C GLY A 806 -5.68 -40.41 23.26
N ALA A 807 -5.21 -39.17 23.48
CA ALA A 807 -5.54 -38.04 22.60
C ALA A 807 -4.64 -37.97 21.36
N GLY A 808 -3.45 -38.60 21.38
CA GLY A 808 -2.41 -38.33 20.40
C GLY A 808 -2.81 -38.61 18.95
N ASP A 809 -3.63 -39.63 18.68
CA ASP A 809 -4.08 -39.94 17.31
C ASP A 809 -5.02 -38.85 16.75
N ALA A 810 -5.82 -38.20 17.58
CA ALA A 810 -6.65 -37.07 17.17
C ALA A 810 -5.80 -35.84 16.81
N TYR A 811 -4.73 -35.58 17.58
CA TYR A 811 -3.78 -34.51 17.29
C TYR A 811 -2.92 -34.78 16.04
N ARG A 812 -2.43 -36.02 15.88
CA ARG A 812 -1.66 -36.46 14.71
C ARG A 812 -2.48 -36.49 13.41
N ALA A 813 -3.81 -36.49 13.50
CA ALA A 813 -4.72 -36.39 12.36
C ALA A 813 -5.25 -34.97 12.09
N ALA A 814 -4.97 -34.00 12.97
CA ALA A 814 -5.50 -32.64 12.86
C ALA A 814 -4.54 -31.70 12.12
N PRO A 815 -5.05 -30.82 11.22
CA PRO A 815 -4.21 -29.83 10.54
C PRO A 815 -3.38 -28.98 11.51
N VAL A 816 -2.15 -28.65 11.11
CA VAL A 816 -1.14 -27.90 11.88
C VAL A 816 -0.59 -28.66 13.10
N TRP A 817 -1.44 -29.27 13.92
CA TRP A 817 -1.02 -30.08 15.06
C TRP A 817 -0.17 -31.30 14.65
N GLN A 818 -0.51 -31.93 13.52
CA GLN A 818 0.24 -33.03 12.92
C GLN A 818 1.72 -32.70 12.59
N ASP A 819 2.06 -31.41 12.48
CA ASP A 819 3.41 -30.94 12.10
C ASP A 819 4.32 -30.68 13.34
N MET A 820 3.81 -30.93 14.55
CA MET A 820 4.50 -30.74 15.84
C MET A 820 4.83 -32.09 16.52
N ASN A 821 5.70 -32.07 17.55
CA ASN A 821 6.05 -33.29 18.28
C ASN A 821 4.99 -33.63 19.35
N ILE A 822 4.03 -34.50 19.01
CA ILE A 822 2.96 -34.90 19.94
C ILE A 822 3.48 -35.88 20.99
N VAL A 823 3.38 -35.51 22.27
CA VAL A 823 3.81 -36.30 23.44
C VAL A 823 2.59 -36.64 24.30
N GLU A 824 2.38 -37.91 24.59
CA GLU A 824 1.28 -38.39 25.46
C GLU A 824 1.86 -38.75 26.84
N ASP A 825 1.62 -37.91 27.85
CA ASP A 825 2.33 -38.01 29.15
C ASP A 825 1.53 -37.68 30.42
N HIS A 826 0.24 -37.32 30.30
CA HIS A 826 -0.62 -37.04 31.45
C HIS A 826 -2.04 -37.61 31.28
N ALA A 827 -2.80 -37.70 32.39
CA ALA A 827 -4.10 -38.36 32.39
C ALA A 827 -5.24 -37.45 31.90
N GLU A 828 -6.27 -38.02 31.26
CA GLU A 828 -7.49 -37.27 30.96
C GLU A 828 -8.09 -36.69 32.24
N GLY A 829 -8.41 -35.39 32.24
CA GLY A 829 -8.97 -34.71 33.40
C GLY A 829 -7.99 -34.52 34.56
N SER A 830 -6.70 -34.85 34.41
CA SER A 830 -5.70 -34.24 35.29
C SER A 830 -5.83 -32.73 35.12
N LEU A 831 -5.92 -31.99 36.22
CA LEU A 831 -5.69 -30.55 36.15
C LEU A 831 -4.30 -30.32 35.52
N PRO A 832 -4.10 -29.19 34.82
CA PRO A 832 -2.73 -28.75 34.57
C PRO A 832 -1.94 -28.82 35.88
N PRO A 833 -0.64 -29.18 35.87
CA PRO A 833 0.19 -28.96 37.03
C PRO A 833 0.07 -27.48 37.33
N GLU A 834 -0.66 -27.17 38.39
CA GLU A 834 -1.04 -25.79 38.63
C GLU A 834 0.27 -25.07 38.90
N HIS A 835 0.69 -24.22 37.96
CA HIS A 835 1.42 -23.02 38.30
C HIS A 835 0.46 -22.14 39.11
N TYR A 836 0.21 -22.57 40.35
CA TYR A 836 0.11 -21.68 41.48
C TYR A 836 1.33 -20.78 41.38
N ASP A 837 1.13 -19.59 40.82
CA ASP A 837 2.08 -18.53 41.01
C ASP A 837 1.89 -18.05 42.45
N PHE A 838 2.76 -18.56 43.34
CA PHE A 838 2.75 -18.35 44.80
C PHE A 838 2.96 -16.87 45.21
N THR A 839 2.72 -15.92 44.32
CA THR A 839 2.90 -14.47 44.51
C THR A 839 1.59 -13.69 44.64
N THR A 840 0.44 -14.27 44.23
CA THR A 840 -0.90 -13.65 44.45
C THR A 840 -1.91 -14.52 45.19
N ASP A 841 -1.57 -15.76 45.52
CA ASP A 841 -2.20 -16.55 46.60
C ASP A 841 -1.08 -17.06 47.54
N ILE A 842 -0.55 -16.18 48.39
CA ILE A 842 0.51 -16.50 49.36
C ILE A 842 -0.10 -17.27 50.55
N ASN A 843 -0.47 -18.54 50.34
CA ASN A 843 -1.18 -19.35 51.34
C ASN A 843 -0.91 -20.88 51.27
N ALA A 844 0.27 -21.29 50.80
CA ALA A 844 0.69 -22.69 50.85
C ALA A 844 2.19 -22.84 51.06
N ILE A 845 2.56 -23.72 52.01
CA ILE A 845 3.94 -24.14 52.28
C ILE A 845 3.99 -25.66 52.29
N GLU A 846 5.03 -26.21 51.67
CA GLU A 846 5.25 -27.65 51.57
C GLU A 846 5.68 -28.27 52.90
N PHE A 847 5.15 -29.46 53.18
CA PHE A 847 5.76 -30.42 54.10
C PHE A 847 6.31 -31.59 53.28
N PHE A 848 7.56 -31.99 53.53
CA PHE A 848 8.15 -33.18 52.93
C PHE A 848 7.55 -34.47 53.51
N GLU A 849 7.12 -35.38 52.65
CA GLU A 849 6.82 -36.77 53.05
C GLU A 849 8.15 -37.50 53.35
N MET A 850 8.57 -37.51 54.63
CA MET A 850 9.72 -38.30 55.08
C MET A 850 9.38 -39.80 55.05
N VAL A 851 9.53 -40.40 53.87
CA VAL A 851 9.55 -41.85 53.68
C VAL A 851 10.95 -42.37 54.01
N ASP A 852 11.08 -43.19 55.06
CA ASP A 852 12.29 -43.97 55.34
C ASP A 852 12.35 -45.17 54.39
N MET A 853 12.66 -44.91 53.12
CA MET A 853 12.97 -45.89 52.09
C MET A 853 14.31 -45.52 51.47
N GLY A 854 15.24 -46.47 51.46
CA GLY A 854 16.62 -46.24 51.03
C GLY A 854 16.73 -45.83 49.57
N GLY A 855 16.83 -44.52 49.32
CA GLY A 855 17.01 -43.92 48.01
C GLY A 855 15.70 -43.60 47.30
N TRP A 856 15.62 -42.36 46.79
CA TRP A 856 14.51 -41.73 46.04
C TRP A 856 13.30 -41.26 46.88
N ILE A 857 13.00 -39.97 46.74
CA ILE A 857 11.90 -39.25 47.42
C ILE A 857 10.84 -38.89 46.38
N GLY A 858 9.58 -39.11 46.70
CA GLY A 858 8.42 -38.60 45.95
C GLY A 858 7.17 -38.78 46.78
N GLY A 859 6.35 -37.72 46.92
CA GLY A 859 5.25 -37.71 47.89
C GLY A 859 4.07 -36.79 47.58
N ARG A 860 3.00 -36.90 48.39
CA ARG A 860 1.73 -36.15 48.25
C ARG A 860 1.45 -35.25 49.47
N TYR A 861 0.78 -34.11 49.24
CA TYR A 861 0.69 -32.98 50.18
C TYR A 861 -0.69 -32.79 50.85
N SER A 862 -0.75 -31.94 51.88
CA SER A 862 -1.96 -31.53 52.63
C SER A 862 -1.73 -30.22 53.40
N TYR A 863 -2.77 -29.40 53.58
CA TYR A 863 -2.63 -27.94 53.84
C TYR A 863 -3.37 -27.42 55.10
N ILE A 864 -2.91 -26.28 55.64
CA ILE A 864 -3.52 -25.49 56.73
C ILE A 864 -3.52 -24.00 56.30
N LEU A 865 -4.54 -23.22 56.68
CA LEU A 865 -4.76 -21.81 56.29
C LEU A 865 -4.56 -20.84 57.46
N PHE A 866 -4.02 -19.65 57.19
CA PHE A 866 -3.93 -18.52 58.14
C PHE A 866 -4.33 -17.20 57.47
N ASN A 867 -4.76 -16.21 58.25
CA ASN A 867 -5.22 -14.89 57.75
C ASN A 867 -4.16 -13.77 57.85
N GLU A 868 -2.93 -14.09 58.27
CA GLU A 868 -1.83 -13.14 58.53
C GLU A 868 -0.53 -13.68 57.90
N HIS A 869 0.43 -12.82 57.51
CA HIS A 869 1.70 -13.22 56.91
C HIS A 869 2.63 -13.89 57.94
N PRO A 870 2.87 -15.21 57.90
CA PRO A 870 3.61 -15.88 58.96
C PRO A 870 5.12 -15.93 58.67
N ILE A 871 5.94 -15.65 59.69
CA ILE A 871 7.37 -15.99 59.73
C ILE A 871 7.49 -17.49 60.01
N ILE A 872 8.12 -18.24 59.11
CA ILE A 872 8.21 -19.70 59.21
C ILE A 872 9.67 -20.14 59.24
N THR A 873 10.00 -20.97 60.24
CA THR A 873 11.37 -21.42 60.50
C THR A 873 11.42 -22.91 60.79
N TYR A 874 12.49 -23.56 60.33
CA TYR A 874 12.75 -24.99 60.53
C TYR A 874 14.02 -25.17 61.35
N SER A 875 14.01 -26.10 62.30
CA SER A 875 15.20 -26.51 63.06
C SER A 875 15.09 -27.98 63.46
N GLY A 876 15.96 -28.83 62.89
CA GLY A 876 15.92 -30.28 63.14
C GLY A 876 14.62 -30.94 62.65
N GLU A 877 13.93 -31.67 63.52
CA GLU A 877 12.63 -32.31 63.24
C GLU A 877 11.42 -31.41 63.61
N SER A 878 11.67 -30.11 63.83
CA SER A 878 10.68 -29.13 64.31
C SER A 878 10.43 -27.99 63.31
N LEU A 879 9.15 -27.64 63.13
CA LEU A 879 8.66 -26.49 62.37
C LEU A 879 8.00 -25.48 63.32
N PHE A 880 8.35 -24.20 63.16
CA PHE A 880 7.72 -23.07 63.86
C PHE A 880 7.05 -22.14 62.84
N ILE A 881 5.80 -21.76 63.11
CA ILE A 881 5.01 -20.80 62.34
C ILE A 881 4.60 -19.66 63.27
N THR A 882 5.15 -18.47 63.08
CA THR A 882 4.89 -17.29 63.91
C THR A 882 4.12 -16.25 63.10
N THR A 883 2.96 -15.83 63.58
CA THR A 883 2.15 -14.71 63.06
C THR A 883 2.30 -13.49 63.99
N ASP A 884 1.65 -12.36 63.70
CA ASP A 884 1.72 -11.17 64.56
C ASP A 884 1.14 -11.41 65.98
N LYS A 885 0.31 -12.47 66.15
CA LYS A 885 -0.41 -12.75 67.40
C LYS A 885 -0.23 -14.16 67.95
N ASN A 886 0.21 -15.12 67.13
CA ASN A 886 0.25 -16.54 67.51
C ASN A 886 1.52 -17.21 67.03
N ARG A 887 1.99 -18.19 67.79
CA ARG A 887 2.99 -19.18 67.34
C ARG A 887 2.36 -20.57 67.29
N TYR A 888 2.65 -21.31 66.24
CA TYR A 888 2.31 -22.72 66.09
C TYR A 888 3.60 -23.50 65.95
N VAL A 889 3.70 -24.64 66.61
CA VAL A 889 4.90 -25.47 66.57
C VAL A 889 4.51 -26.91 66.35
N PHE A 890 5.16 -27.53 65.36
CA PHE A 890 4.99 -28.92 64.99
C PHE A 890 6.33 -29.62 65.21
N GLU A 891 6.33 -30.78 65.87
CA GLU A 891 7.53 -31.57 66.04
C GLU A 891 7.24 -33.05 65.84
N LYS A 892 8.13 -33.72 65.11
CA LYS A 892 8.12 -35.17 64.91
C LYS A 892 9.21 -35.81 65.77
N GLU A 893 8.92 -36.97 66.34
CA GLU A 893 9.87 -37.78 67.09
C GLU A 893 9.69 -39.27 66.75
N LYS A 894 10.78 -39.99 66.43
CA LYS A 894 10.78 -41.44 66.16
C LYS A 894 11.05 -42.21 67.46
N ILE A 895 10.06 -42.95 67.96
CA ILE A 895 10.15 -43.69 69.23
C ILE A 895 10.07 -45.20 68.92
N LYS A 896 11.24 -45.84 68.78
CA LYS A 896 11.38 -47.25 68.34
C LYS A 896 10.59 -47.51 67.04
N ASP A 897 9.55 -48.35 67.12
CA ASP A 897 8.70 -48.80 66.02
C ASP A 897 7.44 -47.94 65.85
N SER A 898 7.40 -46.77 66.51
CA SER A 898 6.29 -45.82 66.47
C SER A 898 6.77 -44.41 66.14
N PHE A 899 5.87 -43.58 65.60
CA PHE A 899 6.10 -42.14 65.45
C PHE A 899 5.20 -41.38 66.42
N GLN A 900 5.71 -40.25 66.90
CA GLN A 900 4.97 -39.27 67.65
C GLN A 900 5.02 -37.94 66.91
N LEU A 901 3.86 -37.31 66.72
CA LEU A 901 3.71 -35.97 66.19
C LEU A 901 3.11 -35.09 67.29
N ARG A 902 3.79 -34.00 67.65
CA ARG A 902 3.34 -33.01 68.60
C ARG A 902 2.92 -31.75 67.86
N PHE A 903 1.83 -31.14 68.30
CA PHE A 903 1.36 -29.85 67.82
C PHE A 903 1.02 -28.95 69.01
N ALA A 904 1.60 -27.77 69.07
CA ALA A 904 1.29 -26.75 70.07
C ALA A 904 0.89 -25.43 69.38
N HIS A 905 -0.05 -24.72 69.99
CA HIS A 905 -0.47 -23.37 69.61
C HIS A 905 -0.31 -22.47 70.84
N TYR A 906 0.26 -21.30 70.61
CA TYR A 906 0.54 -20.25 71.57
C TYR A 906 -0.11 -18.95 71.08
N ASP A 907 -0.86 -18.26 71.93
CA ASP A 907 -1.40 -16.92 71.67
C ASP A 907 -0.37 -15.79 71.91
N ASP A 908 0.92 -16.14 71.87
CA ASP A 908 2.07 -15.23 72.00
C ASP A 908 3.15 -15.66 70.98
N PRO A 909 3.56 -14.77 70.05
CA PRO A 909 4.52 -15.10 69.01
C PRO A 909 5.96 -15.31 69.50
N ASP A 910 6.34 -14.73 70.64
CA ASP A 910 7.72 -14.68 71.14
C ASP A 910 8.10 -15.89 72.01
N VAL A 911 7.17 -16.83 72.23
CA VAL A 911 7.42 -18.06 73.02
C VAL A 911 8.52 -18.94 72.40
N ILE A 912 9.49 -19.33 73.24
CA ILE A 912 10.64 -20.19 72.90
C ILE A 912 10.63 -21.46 73.79
N ASP A 913 9.46 -22.05 74.01
CA ASP A 913 9.30 -23.27 74.81
C ASP A 913 9.63 -24.54 74.01
N ASP A 914 10.15 -25.57 74.70
CA ASP A 914 10.36 -26.91 74.13
C ASP A 914 9.05 -27.72 74.17
N VAL A 915 8.45 -27.92 73.00
CA VAL A 915 7.21 -28.68 72.77
C VAL A 915 7.28 -30.12 73.27
N LYS A 916 8.47 -30.69 73.49
CA LYS A 916 8.63 -32.00 74.15
C LYS A 916 8.07 -32.03 75.56
N THR A 917 8.06 -30.88 76.23
CA THR A 917 7.68 -30.70 77.64
C THR A 917 6.38 -29.92 77.85
N ASP A 918 5.75 -29.39 76.81
CA ASP A 918 4.52 -28.60 76.94
C ASP A 918 3.27 -29.50 77.13
N GLU A 919 2.58 -29.33 78.25
CA GLU A 919 1.34 -30.07 78.58
C GLU A 919 0.14 -29.66 77.71
N ARG A 920 0.22 -28.52 77.00
CA ARG A 920 -0.82 -28.04 76.06
C ARG A 920 -0.70 -28.68 74.67
N ALA A 921 0.39 -29.40 74.38
CA ALA A 921 0.60 -29.98 73.06
C ALA A 921 -0.40 -31.11 72.77
N VAL A 922 -1.10 -31.03 71.65
CA VAL A 922 -1.86 -32.17 71.11
C VAL A 922 -0.88 -33.16 70.51
N VAL A 923 -0.90 -34.39 71.00
CA VAL A 923 0.05 -35.43 70.63
C VAL A 923 -0.66 -36.58 69.94
N PHE A 924 -0.24 -36.87 68.71
CA PHE A 924 -0.68 -38.01 67.92
C PHE A 924 0.42 -39.07 67.93
N ARG A 925 0.10 -40.28 68.40
CA ARG A 925 1.05 -41.41 68.46
C ARG A 925 0.38 -42.72 68.07
N THR A 926 1.13 -43.63 67.46
CA THR A 926 0.65 -45.00 67.19
C THR A 926 1.07 -45.95 68.32
N ILE A 927 0.13 -46.75 68.82
CA ILE A 927 0.39 -47.82 69.80
C ILE A 927 -0.26 -49.10 69.26
N GLY A 928 0.55 -49.99 68.68
CA GLY A 928 0.04 -51.13 67.92
C GLY A 928 -0.84 -50.66 66.77
N ASN A 929 -2.05 -51.21 66.67
CA ASN A 929 -3.03 -50.82 65.65
C ASN A 929 -3.97 -49.68 66.09
N GLN A 930 -3.59 -48.89 67.10
CA GLN A 930 -4.39 -47.75 67.59
C GLN A 930 -3.69 -46.43 67.33
N LEU A 931 -4.45 -45.45 66.85
CA LEU A 931 -4.08 -44.05 66.95
C LEU A 931 -4.51 -43.56 68.33
N VAL A 932 -3.55 -43.05 69.08
CA VAL A 932 -3.77 -42.42 70.38
C VAL A 932 -3.54 -40.92 70.21
N VAL A 933 -4.54 -40.12 70.57
CA VAL A 933 -4.48 -38.66 70.55
C VAL A 933 -4.65 -38.15 71.97
N SER A 934 -3.62 -37.51 72.53
CA SER A 934 -3.62 -36.93 73.88
C SER A 934 -3.43 -35.42 73.84
N GLY A 935 -3.72 -34.73 74.95
CA GLY A 935 -3.73 -33.25 75.00
C GLY A 935 -5.04 -32.64 74.49
N LEU A 936 -6.13 -33.41 74.47
CA LEU A 936 -7.46 -32.94 74.05
C LEU A 936 -8.31 -32.51 75.26
N GLU A 937 -9.27 -31.60 75.06
CA GLU A 937 -10.32 -31.38 76.05
C GLU A 937 -11.18 -32.64 76.23
N SER A 938 -11.70 -32.87 77.43
CA SER A 938 -12.52 -34.05 77.71
C SER A 938 -13.78 -34.10 76.83
N ASN A 939 -14.16 -35.30 76.38
CA ASN A 939 -15.22 -35.56 75.39
C ASN A 939 -14.95 -35.04 73.96
N THR A 940 -13.79 -34.44 73.65
CA THR A 940 -13.41 -34.08 72.27
C THR A 940 -13.55 -35.29 71.36
N GLN A 941 -14.30 -35.16 70.27
CA GLN A 941 -14.48 -36.23 69.30
C GLN A 941 -13.25 -36.31 68.38
N VAL A 942 -12.64 -37.50 68.33
CA VAL A 942 -11.66 -37.89 67.32
C VAL A 942 -12.36 -38.78 66.29
N VAL A 943 -12.27 -38.44 65.02
CA VAL A 943 -12.90 -39.16 63.90
C VAL A 943 -11.86 -39.44 62.82
N LEU A 944 -11.83 -40.68 62.34
CA LEU A 944 -11.05 -41.13 61.19
C LEU A 944 -11.95 -41.13 59.96
N TYR A 945 -11.46 -40.63 58.83
CA TYR A 945 -12.11 -40.69 57.52
C TYR A 945 -11.17 -41.22 56.44
N THR A 946 -11.70 -41.73 55.33
CA THR A 946 -10.94 -41.90 54.08
C THR A 946 -10.62 -40.54 53.44
N LEU A 947 -9.77 -40.53 52.40
CA LEU A 947 -9.42 -39.31 51.66
C LEU A 947 -10.64 -38.66 50.96
N ASP A 948 -11.60 -39.48 50.52
CA ASP A 948 -12.88 -39.10 49.91
C ASP A 948 -13.99 -38.77 50.94
N GLY A 949 -13.68 -38.79 52.25
CA GLY A 949 -14.54 -38.29 53.31
C GLY A 949 -15.49 -39.30 53.96
N LEU A 950 -15.35 -40.61 53.68
CA LEU A 950 -16.12 -41.66 54.35
C LEU A 950 -15.59 -41.87 55.77
N GLN A 951 -16.45 -41.73 56.78
CA GLN A 951 -16.08 -41.99 58.18
C GLN A 951 -15.74 -43.47 58.40
N LEU A 952 -14.55 -43.72 58.94
CA LEU A 952 -13.96 -45.04 59.18
C LEU A 952 -14.15 -45.51 60.63
N ALA A 953 -13.82 -44.67 61.60
CA ALA A 953 -13.90 -44.97 63.03
C ALA A 953 -13.94 -43.66 63.84
N SER A 954 -14.29 -43.73 65.13
CA SER A 954 -14.24 -42.56 66.01
C SER A 954 -14.20 -42.92 67.49
N ALA A 955 -13.57 -42.09 68.32
CA ALA A 955 -13.64 -42.17 69.77
C ALA A 955 -13.77 -40.76 70.39
N LYS A 956 -14.07 -40.71 71.69
CA LYS A 956 -14.04 -39.47 72.47
C LYS A 956 -12.84 -39.46 73.41
N ALA A 957 -12.28 -38.28 73.65
CA ALA A 957 -11.27 -38.07 74.67
C ALA A 957 -11.85 -38.36 76.08
N SER A 958 -11.08 -39.09 76.87
CA SER A 958 -11.37 -39.41 78.27
C SER A 958 -11.37 -38.16 79.18
N SER A 959 -11.63 -38.35 80.48
CA SER A 959 -11.44 -37.29 81.49
C SER A 959 -9.97 -36.84 81.65
N LEU A 960 -9.02 -37.59 81.08
CA LEU A 960 -7.58 -37.28 81.06
C LEU A 960 -7.12 -36.76 79.68
N GLY A 961 -8.06 -36.38 78.80
CA GLY A 961 -7.72 -35.77 77.51
C GLY A 961 -7.09 -36.71 76.48
N GLU A 962 -7.10 -38.02 76.71
CA GLU A 962 -6.64 -39.04 75.75
C GLU A 962 -7.82 -39.74 75.07
N ALA A 963 -7.81 -39.79 73.73
CA ALA A 963 -8.69 -40.58 72.89
C ALA A 963 -7.89 -41.71 72.21
N ARG A 964 -8.50 -42.89 72.04
CA ARG A 964 -7.90 -44.03 71.33
C ARG A 964 -8.84 -44.52 70.25
N VAL A 965 -8.37 -44.61 69.01
CA VAL A 965 -9.15 -45.09 67.87
C VAL A 965 -8.41 -46.21 67.17
N ASP A 966 -9.08 -47.35 66.96
CA ASP A 966 -8.53 -48.44 66.15
C ASP A 966 -8.36 -47.98 64.70
N ILE A 967 -7.19 -48.27 64.12
CA ILE A 967 -6.85 -47.95 62.73
C ILE A 967 -7.35 -49.10 61.84
N PRO A 968 -8.36 -48.91 60.98
CA PRO A 968 -8.74 -49.95 60.03
C PRO A 968 -7.66 -50.11 58.96
N ALA A 969 -7.61 -51.28 58.32
CA ALA A 969 -6.54 -51.68 57.38
C ALA A 969 -6.57 -50.96 56.00
N ALA A 970 -6.88 -49.66 55.97
CA ALA A 970 -6.87 -48.80 54.80
C ALA A 970 -5.62 -47.90 54.80
N ASN A 971 -5.04 -47.65 53.62
CA ASN A 971 -3.71 -47.04 53.50
C ASN A 971 -3.66 -45.50 53.67
N ILE A 972 -4.81 -44.83 53.84
CA ILE A 972 -4.91 -43.36 53.93
C ILE A 972 -6.03 -42.97 54.89
N ILE A 973 -5.73 -42.13 55.90
CA ILE A 973 -6.70 -41.70 56.91
C ILE A 973 -6.60 -40.19 57.19
N VAL A 974 -7.73 -39.50 57.16
CA VAL A 974 -7.89 -38.13 57.69
C VAL A 974 -8.35 -38.23 59.15
N VAL A 975 -7.60 -37.66 60.07
CA VAL A 975 -7.96 -37.56 61.50
C VAL A 975 -8.52 -36.17 61.78
N LYS A 976 -9.72 -36.08 62.34
CA LYS A 976 -10.25 -34.82 62.90
C LYS A 976 -10.41 -34.97 64.41
N ALA A 977 -9.76 -34.10 65.19
CA ALA A 977 -9.79 -34.07 66.64
C ALA A 977 -10.19 -32.65 67.10
N GLY A 978 -11.48 -32.45 67.41
CA GLY A 978 -12.01 -31.12 67.69
C GLY A 978 -11.85 -30.17 66.49
N ASN A 979 -11.16 -29.05 66.70
CA ASN A 979 -10.84 -28.07 65.66
C ASN A 979 -9.65 -28.48 64.78
N TYR A 980 -8.85 -29.47 65.20
CA TYR A 980 -7.65 -29.90 64.49
C TYR A 980 -7.97 -30.97 63.45
N SER A 981 -7.34 -30.90 62.29
CA SER A 981 -7.39 -31.95 61.26
C SER A 981 -5.99 -32.28 60.74
N ILE A 982 -5.61 -33.55 60.80
CA ILE A 982 -4.32 -34.05 60.33
C ILE A 982 -4.58 -35.19 59.33
N LYS A 983 -3.93 -35.13 58.17
CA LYS A 983 -3.96 -36.21 57.18
C LYS A 983 -2.75 -37.12 57.40
N ILE A 984 -2.99 -38.41 57.62
CA ILE A 984 -1.95 -39.42 57.88
C ILE A 984 -1.95 -40.42 56.73
N HIS A 985 -0.85 -40.45 55.98
CA HIS A 985 -0.50 -41.56 55.11
C HIS A 985 0.12 -42.68 55.94
N ALA A 986 -0.52 -43.84 56.00
CA ALA A 986 -0.02 -45.02 56.68
C ALA A 986 0.17 -46.16 55.67
N LYS A 987 1.40 -46.34 55.18
CA LYS A 987 1.82 -47.65 54.68
C LYS A 987 2.07 -48.56 55.89
N ARG A 988 1.62 -49.81 55.79
CA ARG A 988 1.82 -50.87 56.80
C ARG A 988 3.28 -51.05 57.19
#